data_AF-A0ABD3RVG7-F1
#
_entry.id   AF-A0ABD3RVG7-F1
#
_cell.length_a   1.000
_cell.length_b   1.000
_cell.length_c   1.000
_cell.angle_alpha   90.00
_cell.angle_beta   90.00
_cell.angle_gamma   90.00
#
_symmetry.space_group_name_H-M   'P 1'
#
loop_
_entity.id
_entity.type
_entity.pdbx_description
1 polymer ?
#
loop_
_entity_poly.entity_id
_entity_poly.type
_entity_poly.pdbx_seq_one_letter_code
_entity_poly.pdbx_strand_id
1 'polypeptide(L)'
;PTLPYLLIRVFYGKIYLSREDMKKKEKSHSINTVHMRYYVIVSSLFNDLPISPALSPIAMFNSKNENRPPGRASSVRTLRMLRVVGLLVLLSALGMEFLQDESPLTDVGVIDGRADNVSTFIHSGEGRVAEVLSRRAVSESSDVADYEELSHEQRNGELTGIVATKIDVDEQSKGDAISNSTENYEDGKIAKKNQRASSKVNNSNKTIDFDDCDGCIRRQVTPNVSSVIHGVYVQNPEPSEEPVLISVGTMQPSESTNPVEQIILLAERHSGADLIADHLAECFDIKVSDSYKRYQHWFQEEDLTKVPENSAVVAAIFRDPYDWVEAMRIEPHHAHDHLRWYRPRTNSKKSWKTMARPLEWKEFVTQPWIGKRGPTDEVLSRTNRGMNNAICMDSYSFYDAAPCSEKDSLTVEGLGEYKYEYQQDRSERGFSSIINLRREKILNHLSVADFHGTRAFISLRFEDMDVNGVLDLVKRLEEATGLKARCNATLSMAPHPTLEELPDDFIKWMSRFVDWEVESRIGYFRRGGVDAPQKNMIEAENHNATPKMLIESSMSTKPVEQIILLGERHSGTNWITDHLTECFDIKVTNQYKRFKHWFQEEDLTKVPENSAVIVAMFRDPYNWVEAMRVEPHHAHDHLRWYRDRTNLTQSWKTMARRIGWKEFVTQPWIGSRGSTDENISKTQGMTDSVECMDSYSFYDAAPCSEKDSQFIDGLGEYKYEYQHDGSERGYSSIIDLRREKILNHLSVANFRGSRAFFPFRFEDLNENGTGALIKNVEDVTGLKAKCNATMGKAPRRRLMEKRLTKHGELSKDFITWMNRFVDWEVESRIGYSKRG
;
A
#
# COMPACT_ATOMS: atom_id res chain seq x y z
N PRO A 1 -3.88 -14.11 -69.84
CA PRO A 1 -3.25 -14.95 -68.78
C PRO A 1 -3.60 -14.41 -67.39
N THR A 2 -4.42 -15.18 -66.67
CA THR A 2 -4.45 -15.35 -65.19
C THR A 2 -4.75 -14.14 -64.29
N LEU A 3 -6.05 -13.94 -64.03
CA LEU A 3 -6.76 -13.90 -62.72
C LEU A 3 -5.97 -13.77 -61.38
N PRO A 4 -6.62 -13.34 -60.26
CA PRO A 4 -8.04 -12.96 -60.10
C PRO A 4 -8.34 -11.60 -59.41
N TYR A 5 -9.55 -11.11 -59.67
CA TYR A 5 -10.24 -10.09 -58.88
C TYR A 5 -10.87 -10.69 -57.61
N LEU A 6 -11.02 -9.90 -56.54
CA LEU A 6 -11.92 -10.23 -55.42
C LEU A 6 -13.30 -9.60 -55.65
N LEU A 7 -14.33 -10.43 -55.65
CA LEU A 7 -15.73 -10.05 -55.87
C LEU A 7 -16.51 -10.19 -54.56
N ILE A 8 -16.96 -9.09 -53.96
CA ILE A 8 -17.79 -9.16 -52.74
C ILE A 8 -19.23 -9.50 -53.13
N ARG A 9 -19.65 -10.73 -52.83
CA ARG A 9 -21.07 -11.14 -52.85
C ARG A 9 -21.67 -11.03 -51.46
N VAL A 10 -22.74 -10.26 -51.34
CA VAL A 10 -23.63 -10.28 -50.17
C VAL A 10 -24.50 -11.54 -50.24
N PHE A 11 -24.49 -12.36 -49.21
CA PHE A 11 -25.39 -13.51 -49.05
C PHE A 11 -26.46 -13.23 -48.00
N TYR A 12 -27.72 -13.34 -48.40
CA TYR A 12 -28.85 -13.48 -47.47
C TYR A 12 -28.99 -14.94 -47.04
N GLY A 13 -28.78 -15.22 -45.75
CA GLY A 13 -29.00 -16.54 -45.16
C GLY A 13 -30.42 -16.69 -44.61
N LYS A 14 -31.19 -17.65 -45.13
CA LYS A 14 -32.47 -18.07 -44.54
C LYS A 14 -32.22 -18.98 -43.34
N ILE A 15 -32.91 -18.73 -42.23
CA ILE A 15 -33.00 -19.68 -41.11
C ILE A 15 -33.96 -20.80 -41.50
N TYR A 16 -33.48 -22.04 -41.47
CA TYR A 16 -34.32 -23.24 -41.48
C TYR A 16 -34.54 -23.71 -40.04
N LEU A 17 -35.80 -23.76 -39.60
CA LEU A 17 -36.18 -24.46 -38.37
C LEU A 17 -36.48 -25.92 -38.71
N SER A 18 -35.86 -26.86 -38.00
CA SER A 18 -36.23 -28.29 -38.10
C SER A 18 -37.57 -28.54 -37.39
N ARG A 19 -38.24 -29.63 -37.76
CA ARG A 19 -39.66 -29.87 -37.45
C ARG A 19 -39.91 -31.31 -37.02
N GLU A 20 -39.68 -31.56 -35.74
CA GLU A 20 -40.12 -32.72 -34.91
C GLU A 20 -39.71 -32.31 -33.48
N ASP A 21 -40.54 -32.37 -32.42
CA ASP A 21 -41.75 -33.17 -32.20
C ASP A 21 -42.83 -32.45 -31.34
N MET A 22 -43.94 -33.13 -31.02
CA MET A 22 -45.26 -32.54 -30.76
C MET A 22 -45.74 -32.50 -29.27
N LYS A 23 -46.68 -31.55 -28.99
CA LYS A 23 -47.79 -31.57 -27.98
C LYS A 23 -47.52 -31.31 -26.46
N LYS A 24 -48.02 -30.17 -25.94
CA LYS A 24 -49.32 -30.07 -25.19
C LYS A 24 -49.68 -28.65 -24.63
N LYS A 25 -50.98 -28.31 -24.77
CA LYS A 25 -51.84 -27.40 -23.97
C LYS A 25 -51.59 -25.87 -23.89
N GLU A 26 -52.29 -25.18 -24.80
CA GLU A 26 -53.26 -24.07 -24.64
C GLU A 26 -53.42 -23.22 -23.34
N LYS A 27 -53.92 -21.99 -23.61
CA LYS A 27 -54.42 -20.89 -22.74
C LYS A 27 -53.32 -19.91 -22.27
N SER A 28 -53.44 -18.59 -22.47
CA SER A 28 -54.53 -17.77 -23.07
C SER A 28 -54.04 -16.35 -23.38
N HIS A 29 -54.62 -15.68 -24.40
CA HIS A 29 -54.89 -14.22 -24.52
C HIS A 29 -53.76 -13.21 -24.12
N SER A 30 -53.41 -12.17 -24.88
CA SER A 30 -54.16 -11.46 -25.93
C SER A 30 -53.24 -10.69 -26.91
N ILE A 31 -53.83 -10.31 -28.04
CA ILE A 31 -53.26 -9.56 -29.17
C ILE A 31 -52.83 -8.14 -28.77
N ASN A 32 -51.65 -7.69 -29.20
CA ASN A 32 -51.59 -6.52 -30.09
C ASN A 32 -50.27 -6.38 -30.88
N THR A 33 -50.43 -5.95 -32.13
CA THR A 33 -49.40 -5.91 -33.17
C THR A 33 -48.76 -4.53 -33.24
N VAL A 34 -47.43 -4.43 -33.36
CA VAL A 34 -46.78 -3.21 -33.86
C VAL A 34 -45.88 -3.55 -35.04
N HIS A 35 -46.18 -2.98 -36.20
CA HIS A 35 -45.32 -3.00 -37.37
C HIS A 35 -44.11 -2.08 -37.15
N MET A 36 -42.89 -2.61 -37.28
CA MET A 36 -41.76 -1.77 -37.65
C MET A 36 -41.85 -1.40 -39.14
N ARG A 37 -41.88 -0.11 -39.43
CA ARG A 37 -41.41 0.44 -40.72
C ARG A 37 -40.43 1.55 -40.43
N TYR A 38 -39.23 1.41 -40.99
CA TYR A 38 -38.22 2.46 -41.02
C TYR A 38 -38.70 3.62 -41.89
N TYR A 39 -38.48 4.85 -41.42
CA TYR A 39 -38.37 6.02 -42.27
C TYR A 39 -37.13 6.81 -41.89
N VAL A 40 -36.27 7.03 -42.88
CA VAL A 40 -35.20 8.02 -42.82
C VAL A 40 -35.82 9.36 -43.18
N ILE A 41 -35.65 10.38 -42.33
CA ILE A 41 -35.91 11.77 -42.69
C ILE A 41 -34.70 12.61 -42.26
N VAL A 42 -34.17 13.36 -43.22
CA VAL A 42 -33.19 14.43 -43.03
C VAL A 42 -33.94 15.75 -43.06
N SER A 43 -33.74 16.61 -42.07
CA SER A 43 -34.10 18.03 -42.17
C SER A 43 -33.37 18.86 -41.12
N SER A 44 -32.61 19.85 -41.60
CA SER A 44 -32.19 21.02 -40.84
C SER A 44 -33.34 22.02 -40.69
N LEU A 45 -33.28 22.88 -39.67
CA LEU A 45 -33.73 24.28 -39.68
C LEU A 45 -33.66 24.87 -38.26
N PHE A 46 -33.06 26.06 -38.13
CA PHE A 46 -33.44 27.07 -37.14
C PHE A 46 -33.01 28.45 -37.64
N ASN A 47 -33.94 29.41 -37.63
CA ASN A 47 -33.69 30.83 -37.77
C ASN A 47 -34.88 31.61 -37.17
N ASP A 48 -34.66 32.91 -36.97
CA ASP A 48 -35.64 33.97 -36.62
C ASP A 48 -36.13 34.00 -35.14
N LEU A 49 -35.67 34.92 -34.26
CA LEU A 49 -35.88 36.40 -34.16
C LEU A 49 -37.11 36.77 -33.25
N PRO A 50 -37.34 38.03 -32.78
CA PRO A 50 -36.49 39.25 -32.70
C PRO A 50 -36.62 40.16 -31.42
N ILE A 51 -35.78 41.23 -31.39
CA ILE A 51 -36.06 42.63 -30.93
C ILE A 51 -35.90 43.07 -29.43
N SER A 52 -35.38 44.31 -29.31
CA SER A 52 -34.99 45.15 -28.14
C SER A 52 -36.08 46.25 -27.89
N PRO A 53 -35.89 47.46 -27.28
CA PRO A 53 -34.76 48.08 -26.56
C PRO A 53 -35.06 48.94 -25.29
N ALA A 54 -34.00 49.48 -24.65
CA ALA A 54 -33.75 50.94 -24.46
C ALA A 54 -33.43 51.50 -23.04
N LEU A 55 -32.62 52.58 -23.07
CA LEU A 55 -32.41 53.68 -22.10
C LEU A 55 -31.40 53.55 -20.91
N SER A 56 -30.52 54.56 -20.85
CA SER A 56 -29.71 55.06 -19.71
C SER A 56 -30.23 56.48 -19.33
N PRO A 57 -29.51 57.37 -18.60
CA PRO A 57 -28.68 57.26 -17.37
C PRO A 57 -28.98 58.38 -16.32
N ILE A 58 -28.65 58.22 -15.01
CA ILE A 58 -28.53 59.37 -14.05
C ILE A 58 -27.37 59.25 -13.02
N ALA A 59 -26.43 60.19 -13.16
CA ALA A 59 -25.63 61.01 -12.22
C ALA A 59 -25.37 60.72 -10.69
N MET A 60 -24.11 61.01 -10.30
CA MET A 60 -23.60 61.76 -9.10
C MET A 60 -23.75 61.24 -7.64
N PHE A 61 -22.64 61.19 -6.86
CA PHE A 61 -22.19 62.30 -5.96
C PHE A 61 -20.84 62.03 -5.20
N ASN A 62 -20.01 63.08 -5.03
CA ASN A 62 -18.91 63.41 -4.06
C ASN A 62 -17.92 62.33 -3.47
N SER A 63 -16.62 62.56 -3.22
CA SER A 63 -15.72 63.75 -2.97
C SER A 63 -15.27 63.94 -1.50
N LYS A 64 -13.95 63.80 -1.26
CA LYS A 64 -13.02 64.54 -0.34
C LYS A 64 -11.63 63.85 -0.35
N ASN A 65 -10.52 64.54 -0.65
CA ASN A 65 -9.64 65.36 0.23
C ASN A 65 -9.00 64.55 1.40
N GLU A 66 -7.71 64.64 1.75
CA GLU A 66 -6.60 65.55 1.33
C GLU A 66 -5.20 65.04 1.80
N ASN A 67 -4.13 65.81 1.56
CA ASN A 67 -2.80 65.84 2.24
C ASN A 67 -1.59 65.00 1.71
N ARG A 68 -0.71 65.71 0.99
CA ARG A 68 0.78 65.65 1.01
C ARG A 68 1.31 66.46 2.26
N PRO A 69 2.62 66.71 2.57
CA PRO A 69 3.85 66.76 1.73
C PRO A 69 5.17 66.28 2.47
N PRO A 70 6.41 66.83 2.26
CA PRO A 70 7.32 66.55 1.12
C PRO A 70 8.83 66.31 1.47
N GLY A 71 9.64 65.94 0.45
CA GLY A 71 11.10 66.16 0.39
C GLY A 71 11.97 64.88 0.41
N ARG A 72 13.15 64.80 -0.22
CA ARG A 72 13.97 65.81 -0.96
C ARG A 72 14.91 65.12 -1.99
N ALA A 73 15.49 65.91 -2.89
CA ALA A 73 16.47 65.55 -3.95
C ALA A 73 17.66 64.66 -3.47
N SER A 74 18.44 63.92 -4.28
CA SER A 74 18.89 64.08 -5.69
C SER A 74 19.42 62.70 -6.23
N SER A 75 20.03 62.50 -7.43
CA SER A 75 20.57 63.44 -8.42
C SER A 75 20.66 62.92 -9.87
N VAL A 76 20.77 63.91 -10.77
CA VAL A 76 21.08 63.97 -12.21
C VAL A 76 22.22 63.06 -12.74
N ARG A 77 21.95 62.35 -13.85
CA ARG A 77 22.77 62.46 -15.09
C ARG A 77 21.95 62.19 -16.35
N THR A 78 22.28 62.91 -17.41
CA THR A 78 21.44 63.14 -18.60
C THR A 78 22.23 62.82 -19.87
N LEU A 79 21.61 62.16 -20.86
CA LEU A 79 21.55 62.50 -22.30
C LEU A 79 20.85 61.35 -23.08
N ARG A 80 19.70 61.62 -23.74
CA ARG A 80 19.55 61.79 -25.22
C ARG A 80 19.75 60.49 -26.04
N MET A 81 18.88 60.08 -26.95
CA MET A 81 17.86 60.82 -27.73
C MET A 81 16.54 60.03 -27.98
N LEU A 82 15.45 60.78 -28.24
CA LEU A 82 14.45 60.64 -29.34
C LEU A 82 14.51 59.34 -30.18
N ARG A 83 13.44 58.65 -30.62
CA ARG A 83 12.01 58.96 -30.98
C ARG A 83 11.32 57.58 -31.26
N VAL A 84 9.99 57.34 -31.25
CA VAL A 84 8.77 58.12 -30.91
C VAL A 84 7.55 57.16 -30.69
N VAL A 85 6.35 57.72 -30.48
CA VAL A 85 4.96 57.19 -30.55
C VAL A 85 4.74 55.98 -31.49
N GLY A 86 3.87 54.99 -31.20
CA GLY A 86 2.97 54.78 -30.04
C GLY A 86 1.69 53.99 -30.42
N LEU A 87 0.89 53.59 -29.41
CA LEU A 87 -0.45 52.95 -29.46
C LEU A 87 -0.64 51.70 -30.35
N LEU A 88 -1.12 50.60 -29.74
CA LEU A 88 -2.31 49.89 -30.23
C LEU A 88 -2.89 48.94 -29.16
N VAL A 89 -4.00 49.36 -28.56
CA VAL A 89 -4.98 48.52 -27.84
C VAL A 89 -6.36 49.03 -28.29
N LEU A 90 -7.31 48.11 -28.55
CA LEU A 90 -8.73 48.37 -28.89
C LEU A 90 -8.94 49.10 -30.25
N LEU A 91 -9.50 48.51 -31.32
CA LEU A 91 -10.74 47.74 -31.41
C LEU A 91 -10.88 46.96 -32.75
N SER A 92 -11.38 45.73 -32.64
CA SER A 92 -12.31 44.99 -33.51
C SER A 92 -12.68 45.46 -34.93
N ALA A 93 -12.78 44.47 -35.84
CA ALA A 93 -13.93 44.11 -36.69
C ALA A 93 -13.60 43.86 -38.17
N LEU A 94 -14.45 43.04 -38.83
CA LEU A 94 -14.33 42.50 -40.20
C LEU A 94 -13.20 41.45 -40.34
N GLY A 95 -13.43 40.17 -40.67
CA GLY A 95 -14.64 39.47 -41.12
C GLY A 95 -14.37 38.68 -42.41
N MET A 96 -14.96 37.49 -42.56
CA MET A 96 -14.87 36.57 -43.73
C MET A 96 -13.56 35.77 -43.86
N GLU A 97 -13.50 34.58 -44.50
CA GLU A 97 -14.39 33.39 -44.55
C GLU A 97 -13.67 32.26 -45.35
N PHE A 98 -14.10 31.00 -45.16
CA PHE A 98 -14.07 29.86 -46.12
C PHE A 98 -12.76 29.11 -46.53
N LEU A 99 -12.86 27.76 -46.43
CA LEU A 99 -12.23 26.68 -47.26
C LEU A 99 -10.68 26.56 -47.26
N GLN A 100 -10.01 25.45 -47.64
CA GLN A 100 -10.31 24.03 -47.94
C GLN A 100 -9.01 23.27 -47.57
N ASP A 101 -9.01 22.08 -46.97
CA ASP A 101 -9.19 20.74 -47.56
C ASP A 101 -7.98 20.20 -48.38
N GLU A 102 -7.76 18.90 -48.23
CA GLU A 102 -6.82 17.97 -48.89
C GLU A 102 -5.28 18.20 -48.89
N SER A 103 -4.59 17.05 -48.92
CA SER A 103 -3.15 16.85 -49.22
C SER A 103 -2.98 16.57 -50.74
N PRO A 104 -1.92 15.92 -51.28
CA PRO A 104 -0.56 15.60 -50.83
C PRO A 104 0.49 15.97 -51.94
N LEU A 105 1.53 15.12 -52.13
CA LEU A 105 2.55 15.09 -53.21
C LEU A 105 3.73 16.07 -53.01
N THR A 106 4.90 15.59 -52.56
CA THR A 106 5.98 14.94 -53.34
C THR A 106 6.50 15.78 -54.51
N ASP A 107 7.80 16.11 -54.49
CA ASP A 107 8.56 16.17 -55.73
C ASP A 107 10.00 15.67 -55.55
N VAL A 108 10.59 15.22 -56.66
CA VAL A 108 11.85 14.48 -56.74
C VAL A 108 12.97 15.39 -57.25
N GLY A 109 14.16 15.30 -56.64
CA GLY A 109 15.36 16.04 -57.07
C GLY A 109 16.60 15.15 -57.13
N VAL A 110 16.88 14.57 -58.29
CA VAL A 110 18.15 13.87 -58.60
C VAL A 110 19.05 14.80 -59.42
N ILE A 111 20.27 15.12 -58.95
CA ILE A 111 21.41 15.48 -59.82
C ILE A 111 22.71 14.84 -59.27
N ASP A 112 23.52 14.41 -60.23
CA ASP A 112 24.83 13.71 -60.20
C ASP A 112 26.02 14.59 -59.73
N GLY A 113 27.19 14.00 -59.39
CA GLY A 113 28.38 14.78 -58.97
C GLY A 113 29.61 14.04 -58.41
N ARG A 114 30.34 13.30 -59.28
CA ARG A 114 31.74 12.81 -59.17
C ARG A 114 32.70 13.56 -58.20
N ALA A 115 33.49 12.83 -57.37
CA ALA A 115 34.93 12.45 -57.57
C ALA A 115 35.95 13.59 -57.28
N ASP A 116 37.21 13.43 -56.81
CA ASP A 116 38.15 12.30 -56.66
C ASP A 116 39.22 12.59 -55.55
N ASN A 117 40.15 11.64 -55.33
CA ASN A 117 41.43 11.70 -54.56
C ASN A 117 41.35 11.49 -53.03
N VAL A 118 41.84 10.38 -52.43
CA VAL A 118 43.17 9.70 -52.48
C VAL A 118 44.26 10.38 -51.65
N SER A 119 44.53 9.85 -50.46
CA SER A 119 45.86 9.31 -50.09
C SER A 119 45.75 8.33 -48.91
N THR A 120 46.72 7.41 -48.81
CA THR A 120 46.59 6.13 -48.10
C THR A 120 47.83 5.87 -47.24
N PHE A 121 47.69 5.31 -46.02
CA PHE A 121 48.66 4.44 -45.32
C PHE A 121 48.01 3.98 -44.00
N ILE A 122 47.31 2.83 -43.94
CA ILE A 122 47.82 1.45 -43.75
C ILE A 122 48.61 1.26 -42.45
N HIS A 123 47.97 0.68 -41.42
CA HIS A 123 48.40 -0.62 -40.87
C HIS A 123 47.25 -1.39 -40.19
N SER A 124 47.30 -2.72 -40.37
CA SER A 124 46.66 -3.84 -39.66
C SER A 124 45.75 -3.59 -38.44
N GLY A 125 44.66 -4.34 -38.23
CA GLY A 125 44.31 -5.60 -38.92
C GLY A 125 42.93 -6.17 -38.55
N GLU A 126 42.66 -7.36 -39.08
CA GLU A 126 41.33 -7.97 -39.17
C GLU A 126 40.83 -8.59 -37.85
N GLY A 127 39.51 -8.58 -37.67
CA GLY A 127 38.83 -9.23 -36.53
C GLY A 127 37.34 -9.40 -36.79
N ARG A 128 36.96 -10.35 -37.66
CA ARG A 128 35.55 -10.74 -37.86
C ARG A 128 35.00 -11.40 -36.61
N VAL A 129 33.85 -10.95 -36.12
CA VAL A 129 32.97 -11.74 -35.25
C VAL A 129 31.63 -11.90 -35.97
N ALA A 130 31.19 -13.14 -36.14
CA ALA A 130 29.90 -13.46 -36.73
C ALA A 130 28.80 -13.43 -35.65
N GLU A 131 27.70 -12.77 -35.97
CA GLU A 131 26.51 -12.70 -35.14
C GLU A 131 25.69 -14.00 -35.28
N VAL A 132 25.50 -14.74 -34.17
CA VAL A 132 24.61 -15.90 -34.10
C VAL A 132 23.57 -15.66 -33.03
N LEU A 133 22.39 -15.22 -33.45
CA LEU A 133 21.21 -15.16 -32.60
C LEU A 133 20.68 -16.58 -32.36
N SER A 134 20.60 -17.00 -31.10
CA SER A 134 19.82 -18.16 -30.68
C SER A 134 18.89 -17.81 -29.54
N ARG A 135 17.59 -17.86 -29.83
CA ARG A 135 16.53 -17.78 -28.82
C ARG A 135 16.54 -19.07 -28.01
N ARG A 136 16.49 -18.97 -26.67
CA ARG A 136 15.83 -19.99 -25.85
C ARG A 136 15.27 -19.37 -24.58
N ALA A 137 14.02 -19.72 -24.28
CA ALA A 137 13.41 -19.42 -22.99
C ALA A 137 14.07 -20.27 -21.91
N VAL A 138 14.25 -19.70 -20.72
CA VAL A 138 14.65 -20.42 -19.51
C VAL A 138 13.44 -20.45 -18.58
N SER A 139 12.83 -21.62 -18.47
CA SER A 139 12.05 -22.02 -17.31
C SER A 139 13.03 -22.66 -16.33
N GLU A 140 13.24 -22.07 -15.16
CA GLU A 140 14.05 -22.68 -14.10
C GLU A 140 13.16 -23.10 -12.93
N SER A 141 13.07 -24.42 -12.76
CA SER A 141 12.52 -25.11 -11.61
C SER A 141 13.55 -25.12 -10.49
N SER A 142 13.18 -24.69 -9.29
CA SER A 142 14.03 -24.84 -8.10
C SER A 142 13.91 -26.26 -7.53
N ASP A 143 14.82 -27.14 -7.94
CA ASP A 143 15.13 -28.35 -7.17
C ASP A 143 15.81 -27.95 -5.85
N VAL A 144 15.16 -28.23 -4.72
CA VAL A 144 15.75 -28.08 -3.38
C VAL A 144 16.06 -29.47 -2.85
N ALA A 145 17.34 -29.74 -2.61
CA ALA A 145 17.80 -31.00 -2.04
C ALA A 145 17.48 -31.09 -0.54
N ASP A 146 17.04 -32.27 -0.10
CA ASP A 146 16.69 -32.55 1.29
C ASP A 146 17.90 -32.47 2.24
N TYR A 147 17.66 -31.93 3.44
CA TYR A 147 18.46 -32.20 4.63
C TYR A 147 17.52 -32.76 5.71
N GLU A 148 17.54 -34.08 5.88
CA GLU A 148 16.95 -34.73 7.05
C GLU A 148 17.89 -34.57 8.25
N GLU A 149 17.44 -33.90 9.32
CA GLU A 149 18.15 -33.91 10.61
C GLU A 149 17.42 -34.81 11.61
N LEU A 150 17.93 -36.03 11.77
CA LEU A 150 17.47 -37.03 12.73
C LEU A 150 18.12 -36.79 14.11
N SER A 151 17.40 -36.14 15.04
CA SER A 151 17.79 -36.13 16.45
C SER A 151 17.20 -37.34 17.20
N HIS A 152 17.97 -38.42 17.18
CA HIS A 152 17.74 -39.60 18.01
C HIS A 152 18.51 -39.41 19.33
N GLU A 153 17.83 -39.16 20.45
CA GLU A 153 18.51 -39.14 21.76
C GLU A 153 17.95 -40.19 22.73
N GLN A 154 18.87 -40.84 23.44
CA GLN A 154 18.61 -42.11 24.13
C GLN A 154 18.30 -41.91 25.62
N ARG A 155 17.48 -42.82 26.15
CA ARG A 155 17.20 -42.92 27.58
C ARG A 155 18.42 -43.43 28.35
N ASN A 156 18.72 -42.77 29.47
CA ASN A 156 19.15 -43.34 30.75
C ASN A 156 18.68 -42.34 31.84
N GLY A 157 18.11 -42.70 32.99
CA GLY A 157 17.77 -44.02 33.51
C GLY A 157 18.21 -44.17 34.97
N GLU A 158 17.45 -43.67 35.93
CA GLU A 158 17.60 -44.09 37.35
C GLU A 158 16.31 -43.93 38.18
N LEU A 159 16.19 -44.73 39.24
CA LEU A 159 14.95 -44.95 40.01
C LEU A 159 14.87 -44.07 41.27
N THR A 160 13.66 -43.67 41.66
CA THR A 160 12.93 -44.14 42.87
C THR A 160 11.80 -43.17 43.24
N GLY A 161 10.66 -43.67 43.71
CA GLY A 161 9.54 -42.79 44.12
C GLY A 161 8.18 -43.49 44.19
N ILE A 162 7.92 -44.18 45.30
CA ILE A 162 6.65 -44.85 45.58
C ILE A 162 5.55 -43.83 45.93
N VAL A 163 4.42 -43.82 45.20
CA VAL A 163 3.06 -43.76 45.78
C VAL A 163 2.10 -44.52 44.85
N ALA A 164 1.28 -45.38 45.42
CA ALA A 164 0.20 -46.06 44.71
C ALA A 164 -1.16 -45.46 45.11
N THR A 165 -2.02 -45.23 44.13
CA THR A 165 -3.48 -45.30 44.30
C THR A 165 -4.09 -46.01 43.09
N LYS A 166 -5.25 -46.61 43.32
CA LYS A 166 -5.86 -47.74 42.59
C LYS A 166 -7.32 -47.37 42.26
N ILE A 167 -8.03 -48.26 41.56
CA ILE A 167 -9.51 -48.33 41.38
C ILE A 167 -10.01 -47.45 40.23
N ASP A 168 -10.79 -47.88 39.23
CA ASP A 168 -11.27 -49.20 38.70
C ASP A 168 -11.63 -48.93 37.19
N VAL A 169 -11.58 -49.80 36.15
CA VAL A 169 -12.24 -51.11 35.90
C VAL A 169 -13.77 -50.97 35.94
N ASP A 170 -14.51 -50.84 34.84
CA ASP A 170 -14.84 -51.79 33.76
C ASP A 170 -15.48 -50.98 32.58
N GLU A 171 -15.91 -51.49 31.41
CA GLU A 171 -16.48 -52.81 31.07
C GLU A 171 -16.28 -53.16 29.57
N GLN A 172 -16.59 -54.41 29.20
CA GLN A 172 -16.21 -55.06 27.94
C GLN A 172 -17.31 -55.12 26.86
N SER A 173 -16.89 -55.64 25.68
CA SER A 173 -17.72 -56.46 24.74
C SER A 173 -18.60 -55.66 23.76
N LYS A 174 -18.84 -56.05 22.50
CA LYS A 174 -18.36 -57.13 21.58
C LYS A 174 -18.01 -56.43 20.25
N GLY A 175 -17.19 -56.93 19.32
CA GLY A 175 -16.95 -58.33 18.95
C GLY A 175 -17.91 -58.74 17.82
N ASP A 176 -17.44 -58.74 16.57
CA ASP A 176 -17.84 -59.69 15.52
C ASP A 176 -16.95 -59.56 14.28
N ALA A 177 -16.62 -60.70 13.68
CA ALA A 177 -15.81 -60.81 12.46
C ALA A 177 -16.37 -61.94 11.58
N ILE A 178 -16.50 -61.71 10.28
CA ILE A 178 -16.83 -62.64 9.17
C ILE A 178 -16.62 -61.77 7.90
N SER A 179 -15.58 -61.91 7.07
CA SER A 179 -15.05 -63.02 6.26
C SER A 179 -15.53 -63.01 4.80
N ASN A 180 -14.56 -62.88 3.88
CA ASN A 180 -14.51 -63.38 2.50
C ASN A 180 -15.65 -63.11 1.49
N SER A 181 -15.29 -62.45 0.38
CA SER A 181 -15.73 -62.88 -0.95
C SER A 181 -14.67 -62.56 -2.02
N THR A 182 -14.17 -63.60 -2.69
CA THR A 182 -13.26 -63.54 -3.85
C THR A 182 -14.03 -63.67 -5.17
N GLU A 183 -13.69 -62.89 -6.19
CA GLU A 183 -13.84 -63.20 -7.62
C GLU A 183 -12.91 -62.22 -8.38
N ASN A 184 -11.78 -62.66 -8.94
CA ASN A 184 -11.58 -63.36 -10.22
C ASN A 184 -12.03 -62.58 -11.47
N TYR A 185 -11.06 -61.99 -12.19
CA TYR A 185 -10.96 -62.24 -13.63
C TYR A 185 -9.49 -62.28 -14.10
N GLU A 186 -9.24 -63.36 -14.83
CA GLU A 186 -8.10 -63.73 -15.69
C GLU A 186 -7.72 -62.68 -16.75
N ASP A 187 -6.57 -62.75 -17.44
CA ASP A 187 -5.24 -63.36 -17.20
C ASP A 187 -4.29 -62.65 -18.19
N GLY A 188 -2.97 -62.72 -17.98
CA GLY A 188 -2.02 -61.90 -18.74
C GLY A 188 -0.55 -62.27 -18.57
N LYS A 189 -0.27 -63.53 -18.24
CA LYS A 189 1.11 -64.05 -18.19
C LYS A 189 1.71 -64.13 -19.60
N ILE A 190 2.98 -63.75 -19.74
CA ILE A 190 4.12 -64.65 -20.08
C ILE A 190 5.39 -63.78 -20.16
N ALA A 191 6.57 -64.19 -19.67
CA ALA A 191 6.94 -65.13 -18.61
C ALA A 191 8.43 -64.96 -18.28
N LYS A 192 8.85 -65.29 -17.04
CA LYS A 192 10.09 -66.03 -16.66
C LYS A 192 11.46 -65.55 -17.24
N LYS A 193 12.56 -65.45 -16.48
CA LYS A 193 13.01 -66.21 -15.29
C LYS A 193 14.16 -65.38 -14.65
N ASN A 194 14.19 -65.07 -13.35
CA ASN A 194 14.50 -65.94 -12.20
C ASN A 194 15.83 -66.73 -12.30
N GLN A 195 16.89 -66.25 -11.61
CA GLN A 195 17.53 -66.85 -10.42
C GLN A 195 18.82 -66.06 -10.07
N ARG A 196 18.98 -65.48 -8.86
CA ARG A 196 19.39 -66.10 -7.57
C ARG A 196 20.72 -66.89 -7.63
N ALA A 197 21.78 -66.32 -7.04
CA ALA A 197 22.71 -67.03 -6.14
C ALA A 197 23.53 -66.01 -5.32
N SER A 198 23.96 -66.41 -4.12
CA SER A 198 24.67 -65.56 -3.14
C SER A 198 26.17 -65.82 -3.07
N SER A 199 26.90 -64.86 -2.49
CA SER A 199 28.13 -65.03 -1.68
C SER A 199 29.37 -65.73 -2.29
N LYS A 200 30.53 -65.04 -2.26
CA LYS A 200 31.57 -65.28 -1.23
C LYS A 200 32.80 -64.37 -1.36
N VAL A 201 33.34 -64.07 -0.18
CA VAL A 201 34.64 -63.45 0.17
C VAL A 201 35.84 -64.30 -0.31
N ASN A 202 36.89 -63.70 -0.92
CA ASN A 202 38.24 -63.58 -0.33
C ASN A 202 39.34 -62.96 -1.24
N ASN A 203 40.26 -62.22 -0.61
CA ASN A 203 41.70 -61.98 -0.89
C ASN A 203 42.28 -61.95 -2.33
N SER A 204 42.99 -60.86 -2.62
CA SER A 204 44.41 -60.94 -3.01
C SER A 204 45.17 -59.61 -2.81
N ASN A 205 46.27 -59.64 -2.05
CA ASN A 205 47.26 -58.56 -2.03
C ASN A 205 47.91 -58.36 -3.41
N LYS A 206 48.26 -57.13 -3.77
CA LYS A 206 49.54 -56.88 -4.46
C LYS A 206 50.10 -55.49 -4.22
N THR A 207 51.41 -55.47 -4.02
CA THR A 207 52.28 -54.31 -3.82
C THR A 207 52.34 -53.39 -5.03
N ILE A 208 52.60 -52.11 -4.78
CA ILE A 208 53.10 -51.13 -5.74
C ILE A 208 54.46 -50.70 -5.22
N ASP A 209 55.52 -50.94 -6.00
CA ASP A 209 56.86 -50.44 -5.72
C ASP A 209 57.03 -49.00 -6.24
N PHE A 210 57.93 -48.27 -5.58
CA PHE A 210 58.42 -46.96 -5.97
C PHE A 210 59.76 -47.09 -6.69
N ASP A 211 59.94 -46.29 -7.73
CA ASP A 211 61.15 -45.61 -8.21
C ASP A 211 60.59 -44.59 -9.25
N ASP A 212 61.11 -43.39 -9.48
CA ASP A 212 62.45 -42.85 -9.28
C ASP A 212 62.34 -41.30 -9.24
N CYS A 213 63.12 -40.58 -8.42
CA CYS A 213 63.41 -39.15 -8.61
C CYS A 213 64.46 -38.60 -7.62
N ASP A 214 65.73 -38.73 -8.00
CA ASP A 214 66.86 -38.06 -7.36
C ASP A 214 66.81 -36.52 -7.51
N GLY A 215 67.22 -35.77 -6.48
CA GLY A 215 67.18 -34.29 -6.55
C GLY A 215 67.46 -33.53 -5.25
N CYS A 216 68.54 -33.86 -4.53
CA CYS A 216 68.90 -33.19 -3.27
C CYS A 216 69.23 -31.68 -3.40
N ILE A 217 68.92 -30.90 -2.35
CA ILE A 217 69.91 -30.07 -1.63
C ILE A 217 69.43 -29.82 -0.17
N ARG A 218 70.37 -29.92 0.79
CA ARG A 218 70.12 -29.83 2.25
C ARG A 218 70.60 -28.50 2.85
N ARG A 219 69.89 -27.98 3.86
CA ARG A 219 70.40 -27.34 5.12
C ARG A 219 69.31 -27.47 6.20
N GLN A 220 69.31 -28.48 7.08
CA GLN A 220 69.99 -28.61 8.39
C GLN A 220 69.61 -27.60 9.50
N VAL A 221 69.03 -28.15 10.62
CA VAL A 221 69.39 -27.90 12.06
C VAL A 221 68.97 -26.51 12.64
N THR A 222 68.26 -26.29 13.78
CA THR A 222 67.83 -27.06 15.00
C THR A 222 66.57 -26.41 15.67
N PRO A 223 65.97 -26.94 16.78
CA PRO A 223 64.58 -26.63 17.22
C PRO A 223 64.40 -25.75 18.48
N ASN A 224 63.14 -25.66 18.97
CA ASN A 224 62.56 -24.97 20.14
C ASN A 224 62.33 -23.45 19.95
N VAL A 225 61.15 -22.89 20.25
CA VAL A 225 60.53 -22.73 21.60
C VAL A 225 58.99 -22.78 21.53
N SER A 226 58.32 -23.18 22.62
CA SER A 226 56.85 -23.14 22.73
C SER A 226 56.30 -21.74 23.00
N SER A 227 55.17 -21.38 22.37
CA SER A 227 54.25 -20.37 22.90
C SER A 227 52.82 -20.89 22.88
N VAL A 228 52.24 -21.00 24.07
CA VAL A 228 50.82 -21.28 24.27
C VAL A 228 50.02 -20.08 23.80
N ILE A 229 49.00 -20.29 22.96
CA ILE A 229 47.93 -19.32 22.72
C ILE A 229 46.64 -19.92 23.27
N HIS A 230 46.03 -19.25 24.25
CA HIS A 230 44.68 -19.56 24.68
C HIS A 230 43.70 -19.18 23.57
N GLY A 231 42.99 -20.16 23.02
CA GLY A 231 41.81 -19.93 22.21
C GLY A 231 40.66 -19.47 23.10
N VAL A 232 40.41 -18.17 23.16
CA VAL A 232 39.20 -17.63 23.78
C VAL A 232 38.02 -17.95 22.86
N TYR A 233 37.11 -18.82 23.32
CA TYR A 233 35.82 -19.02 22.67
C TYR A 233 34.98 -17.74 22.83
N VAL A 234 34.76 -17.03 21.73
CA VAL A 234 33.75 -15.97 21.66
C VAL A 234 32.39 -16.66 21.53
N GLN A 235 31.55 -16.55 22.55
CA GLN A 235 30.13 -16.88 22.43
C GLN A 235 29.46 -15.80 21.57
N ASN A 236 28.80 -16.19 20.49
CA ASN A 236 27.88 -15.30 19.79
C ASN A 236 26.64 -15.11 20.68
N PRO A 237 26.23 -13.88 21.02
CA PRO A 237 24.94 -13.65 21.66
C PRO A 237 23.80 -13.88 20.65
N GLU A 238 22.69 -14.46 21.12
CA GLU A 238 21.45 -14.54 20.35
C GLU A 238 20.85 -13.14 20.16
N PRO A 239 20.22 -12.84 19.01
CA PRO A 239 19.54 -11.55 18.80
C PRO A 239 18.17 -11.54 19.50
N SER A 240 18.13 -11.06 20.74
CA SER A 240 16.94 -10.99 21.58
C SER A 240 16.38 -9.57 21.72
N GLU A 241 15.84 -8.99 20.64
CA GLU A 241 15.18 -7.67 20.71
C GLU A 241 13.81 -7.66 19.99
N GLU A 242 12.79 -7.20 20.73
CA GLU A 242 11.42 -7.03 20.27
C GLU A 242 11.21 -5.60 19.73
N PRO A 243 10.50 -5.40 18.60
CA PRO A 243 10.12 -4.06 18.17
C PRO A 243 8.94 -3.54 19.00
N VAL A 244 9.18 -2.44 19.73
CA VAL A 244 8.15 -1.59 20.32
C VAL A 244 7.52 -0.73 19.20
N LEU A 245 6.23 -0.40 19.29
CA LEU A 245 5.55 0.44 18.30
C LEU A 245 4.48 1.29 18.99
N ILE A 246 4.51 2.60 18.72
CA ILE A 246 4.03 3.66 19.60
C ILE A 246 2.78 4.38 19.06
N SER A 247 1.87 4.77 19.96
CA SER A 247 0.83 5.77 19.67
C SER A 247 1.38 7.17 19.88
N VAL A 248 1.12 8.11 18.97
CA VAL A 248 1.54 9.53 19.09
C VAL A 248 0.69 10.26 20.15
N GLY A 249 0.88 9.89 21.42
CA GLY A 249 0.58 10.73 22.57
C GLY A 249 1.77 11.63 22.86
N THR A 250 1.54 12.75 23.55
CA THR A 250 2.61 13.54 24.16
C THR A 250 3.34 12.66 25.18
N MET A 251 4.53 12.15 24.81
CA MET A 251 5.38 11.41 25.74
C MET A 251 5.61 12.28 26.97
N GLN A 252 5.18 11.80 28.14
CA GLN A 252 5.55 12.46 29.39
C GLN A 252 7.07 12.33 29.52
N PRO A 253 7.79 13.45 29.78
CA PRO A 253 9.24 13.42 29.84
C PRO A 253 9.68 12.45 30.94
N SER A 254 10.55 11.51 30.58
CA SER A 254 11.23 10.68 31.57
C SER A 254 12.00 11.60 32.53
N GLU A 255 12.10 11.23 33.81
CA GLU A 255 12.94 11.94 34.80
C GLU A 255 14.45 11.70 34.56
N SER A 256 14.88 11.74 33.30
CA SER A 256 16.29 11.79 32.94
C SER A 256 16.91 13.06 33.50
N THR A 257 17.86 12.88 34.42
CA THR A 257 18.65 13.95 35.02
C THR A 257 19.71 14.52 34.07
N ASN A 258 19.91 13.91 32.89
CA ASN A 258 20.83 14.42 31.88
C ASN A 258 20.27 15.76 31.34
N PRO A 259 21.11 16.81 31.20
CA PRO A 259 20.70 18.03 30.49
C PRO A 259 20.47 17.71 29.01
N VAL A 260 19.61 18.49 28.34
CA VAL A 260 19.56 18.46 26.88
C VAL A 260 20.83 19.13 26.34
N GLU A 261 21.58 18.40 25.51
CA GLU A 261 22.84 18.84 24.93
C GLU A 261 22.68 19.43 23.53
N GLN A 262 21.64 18.99 22.80
CA GLN A 262 21.38 19.44 21.43
C GLN A 262 19.91 19.43 21.03
N ILE A 263 19.58 20.31 20.08
CA ILE A 263 18.34 20.25 19.29
C ILE A 263 18.71 19.70 17.92
N ILE A 264 17.97 18.71 17.43
CA ILE A 264 18.17 18.14 16.10
C ILE A 264 16.97 18.50 15.24
N LEU A 265 17.21 19.19 14.13
CA LEU A 265 16.20 19.50 13.14
C LEU A 265 16.20 18.42 12.06
N LEU A 266 15.06 17.76 11.89
CA LEU A 266 14.74 16.91 10.76
C LEU A 266 13.70 17.64 9.92
N ALA A 267 13.81 17.53 8.61
CA ALA A 267 12.86 18.22 7.75
C ALA A 267 12.82 17.64 6.36
N GLU A 268 11.67 17.74 5.71
CA GLU A 268 11.58 17.40 4.29
C GLU A 268 12.35 18.40 3.42
N ARG A 269 12.65 18.02 2.18
CA ARG A 269 13.14 18.98 1.16
C ARG A 269 12.09 20.08 0.96
N HIS A 270 12.52 21.31 0.64
CA HIS A 270 11.63 22.47 0.45
C HIS A 270 10.83 22.92 1.68
N SER A 271 11.32 22.63 2.87
CA SER A 271 10.79 23.07 4.19
C SER A 271 11.45 24.33 4.76
N GLY A 272 12.48 24.88 4.09
CA GLY A 272 13.24 26.03 4.59
C GLY A 272 14.07 25.76 5.86
N ALA A 273 14.28 24.50 6.23
CA ALA A 273 14.83 24.10 7.52
C ALA A 273 16.23 24.65 7.84
N ASP A 274 17.09 24.91 6.85
CA ASP A 274 18.40 25.56 7.11
C ASP A 274 18.24 26.93 7.79
N LEU A 275 17.27 27.75 7.33
CA LEU A 275 16.96 29.06 7.93
C LEU A 275 16.40 28.94 9.35
N ILE A 276 15.72 27.82 9.63
CA ILE A 276 15.15 27.54 10.95
C ILE A 276 16.25 27.04 11.89
N ALA A 277 17.17 26.19 11.42
CA ALA A 277 18.33 25.73 12.18
C ALA A 277 19.24 26.90 12.58
N ASP A 278 19.57 27.79 11.64
CA ASP A 278 20.34 29.02 11.90
C ASP A 278 19.66 29.88 12.97
N HIS A 279 18.35 30.12 12.84
CA HIS A 279 17.61 30.92 13.83
C HIS A 279 17.54 30.24 15.21
N LEU A 280 17.32 28.92 15.27
CA LEU A 280 17.32 28.19 16.53
C LEU A 280 18.69 28.22 17.22
N ALA A 281 19.79 28.25 16.46
CA ALA A 281 21.14 28.42 17.01
C ALA A 281 21.39 29.81 17.62
N GLU A 282 20.68 30.85 17.15
CA GLU A 282 20.64 32.15 17.83
C GLU A 282 19.72 32.15 19.07
N CYS A 283 18.67 31.31 19.06
CA CYS A 283 17.71 31.21 20.15
C CYS A 283 18.24 30.45 21.38
N PHE A 284 18.96 29.34 21.20
CA PHE A 284 19.30 28.40 22.28
C PHE A 284 20.81 28.23 22.47
N ASP A 285 21.27 28.21 23.73
CA ASP A 285 22.70 28.09 24.10
C ASP A 285 23.20 26.64 24.13
N ILE A 286 22.67 25.81 23.22
CA ILE A 286 23.00 24.40 23.04
C ILE A 286 23.19 24.12 21.55
N LYS A 287 23.83 23.01 21.21
CA LYS A 287 24.11 22.69 19.80
C LYS A 287 22.79 22.50 19.04
N VAL A 288 22.59 23.26 17.96
CA VAL A 288 21.55 22.94 16.96
C VAL A 288 22.21 22.19 15.82
N SER A 289 21.62 21.07 15.41
CA SER A 289 22.15 20.16 14.39
C SER A 289 21.10 19.90 13.32
N ASP A 290 21.49 20.02 12.05
CA ASP A 290 20.71 19.64 10.87
C ASP A 290 20.80 18.13 10.56
N SER A 291 21.26 17.34 11.53
CA SER A 291 21.70 15.97 11.32
C SER A 291 21.71 15.18 12.62
N TYR A 292 21.12 13.98 12.58
CA TYR A 292 21.24 12.97 13.64
C TYR A 292 22.41 12.05 13.31
N LYS A 293 22.20 11.13 12.36
CA LYS A 293 23.28 10.37 11.70
C LYS A 293 23.60 10.95 10.31
N ARG A 294 22.54 11.32 9.57
CA ARG A 294 22.56 11.88 8.21
C ARG A 294 21.89 13.25 8.22
N TYR A 295 22.14 14.06 7.19
CA TYR A 295 21.55 15.40 7.05
C TYR A 295 20.01 15.36 6.95
N GLN A 296 19.34 16.43 7.39
CA GLN A 296 17.96 16.49 7.90
C GLN A 296 16.84 15.88 7.03
N HIS A 297 17.04 15.80 5.70
CA HIS A 297 16.06 15.30 4.75
C HIS A 297 16.32 13.89 4.23
N TRP A 298 17.37 13.23 4.74
CA TRP A 298 17.78 11.86 4.44
C TRP A 298 17.17 10.87 5.43
N PHE A 299 17.04 9.60 5.05
CA PHE A 299 16.55 8.56 5.96
C PHE A 299 17.46 8.47 7.18
N GLN A 300 16.89 8.71 8.36
CA GLN A 300 17.59 8.60 9.62
C GLN A 300 17.72 7.13 10.01
N GLU A 301 18.81 6.85 10.70
CA GLU A 301 19.16 5.55 11.24
C GLU A 301 19.76 5.82 12.61
N GLU A 302 19.44 4.98 13.59
CA GLU A 302 19.96 5.16 14.94
C GLU A 302 21.51 5.08 14.95
N ASP A 303 22.12 5.97 15.72
CA ASP A 303 23.57 6.03 15.89
C ASP A 303 23.89 6.40 17.35
N LEU A 304 23.93 5.36 18.18
CA LEU A 304 24.26 5.43 19.61
C LEU A 304 25.64 6.07 19.89
N THR A 305 26.48 6.27 18.86
CA THR A 305 27.80 6.91 19.02
C THR A 305 27.76 8.44 18.88
N LYS A 306 26.70 9.00 18.28
CA LYS A 306 26.59 10.44 17.97
C LYS A 306 25.68 11.22 18.92
N VAL A 307 24.65 10.56 19.45
CA VAL A 307 23.64 11.19 20.31
C VAL A 307 23.58 10.41 21.63
N PRO A 308 24.12 10.97 22.73
CA PRO A 308 24.01 10.37 24.05
C PRO A 308 22.56 10.14 24.49
N GLU A 309 22.36 9.14 25.35
CA GLU A 309 21.05 8.72 25.84
C GLU A 309 20.22 9.89 26.39
N ASN A 310 19.00 10.05 25.87
CA ASN A 310 18.05 11.08 26.25
C ASN A 310 18.64 12.53 26.24
N SER A 311 19.62 12.82 25.37
CA SER A 311 20.30 14.14 25.32
C SER A 311 19.87 15.06 24.18
N ALA A 312 19.11 14.59 23.19
CA ALA A 312 18.59 15.40 22.09
C ALA A 312 17.08 15.65 22.18
N VAL A 313 16.65 16.87 21.84
CA VAL A 313 15.26 17.16 21.45
C VAL A 313 15.19 17.22 19.93
N VAL A 314 14.32 16.42 19.33
CA VAL A 314 14.19 16.31 17.87
C VAL A 314 12.95 17.05 17.41
N ALA A 315 13.11 17.99 16.47
CA ALA A 315 12.01 18.68 15.82
C ALA A 315 11.93 18.24 14.35
N ALA A 316 10.78 17.74 13.91
CA ALA A 316 10.54 17.27 12.56
C ALA A 316 9.55 18.19 11.83
N ILE A 317 10.02 18.87 10.78
CA ILE A 317 9.20 19.77 9.95
C ILE A 317 8.75 19.05 8.68
N PHE A 318 7.44 19.00 8.52
CA PHE A 318 6.78 18.50 7.32
C PHE A 318 6.08 19.63 6.59
N ARG A 319 5.80 19.45 5.30
CA ARG A 319 5.10 20.43 4.44
C ARG A 319 3.82 19.81 3.89
N ASP A 320 2.79 20.62 3.56
CA ASP A 320 1.55 20.12 2.96
C ASP A 320 1.86 19.25 1.73
N PRO A 321 1.30 18.02 1.63
CA PRO A 321 1.74 17.05 0.63
C PRO A 321 1.51 17.52 -0.82
N TYR A 322 0.50 18.36 -1.08
CA TYR A 322 0.27 18.92 -2.42
C TYR A 322 1.39 19.92 -2.78
N ASP A 323 1.66 20.85 -1.87
CA ASP A 323 2.67 21.89 -2.05
C ASP A 323 4.10 21.31 -2.06
N TRP A 324 4.36 20.28 -1.27
CA TRP A 324 5.64 19.57 -1.24
C TRP A 324 5.92 18.81 -2.54
N VAL A 325 4.94 18.05 -3.06
CA VAL A 325 5.10 17.35 -4.34
C VAL A 325 5.31 18.34 -5.48
N GLU A 326 4.61 19.47 -5.47
CA GLU A 326 4.79 20.51 -6.48
C GLU A 326 6.16 21.21 -6.38
N ALA A 327 6.63 21.52 -5.16
CA ALA A 327 7.99 22.05 -4.96
C ALA A 327 9.06 21.04 -5.42
N MET A 328 8.89 19.76 -5.11
CA MET A 328 9.75 18.67 -5.59
C MET A 328 9.68 18.49 -7.11
N ARG A 329 8.53 18.76 -7.76
CA ARG A 329 8.41 18.73 -9.23
C ARG A 329 9.14 19.89 -9.88
N ILE A 330 9.01 21.10 -9.30
CA ILE A 330 9.66 22.31 -9.80
C ILE A 330 11.17 22.23 -9.63
N GLU A 331 11.67 21.76 -8.48
CA GLU A 331 13.10 21.71 -8.18
C GLU A 331 13.45 20.39 -7.46
N PRO A 332 13.57 19.27 -8.19
CA PRO A 332 13.87 17.95 -7.62
C PRO A 332 15.36 17.87 -7.22
N HIS A 333 15.69 18.46 -6.09
CA HIS A 333 17.01 18.35 -5.48
C HIS A 333 17.47 16.89 -5.45
N HIS A 334 18.73 16.63 -5.78
CA HIS A 334 19.37 15.33 -5.88
C HIS A 334 18.78 14.32 -6.90
N ALA A 335 17.55 14.50 -7.38
CA ALA A 335 16.80 13.54 -8.20
C ALA A 335 16.77 13.93 -9.69
N HIS A 336 17.95 14.02 -10.31
CA HIS A 336 18.09 14.64 -11.64
C HIS A 336 17.36 13.90 -12.78
N ASP A 337 16.92 12.64 -12.61
CA ASP A 337 16.08 11.97 -13.63
C ASP A 337 14.65 12.51 -13.68
N HIS A 338 14.20 13.23 -12.65
CA HIS A 338 12.85 13.78 -12.56
C HIS A 338 12.74 15.17 -13.24
N LEU A 339 13.56 15.40 -14.28
CA LEU A 339 13.59 16.60 -15.11
C LEU A 339 13.71 16.22 -16.59
N ARG A 340 13.07 16.99 -17.47
CA ARG A 340 13.21 16.83 -18.93
C ARG A 340 14.41 17.64 -19.42
N TRP A 341 15.54 16.96 -19.59
CA TRP A 341 16.79 17.55 -20.05
C TRP A 341 16.78 17.88 -21.55
N TYR A 342 17.16 19.11 -21.89
CA TYR A 342 17.36 19.56 -23.28
C TYR A 342 18.82 19.38 -23.76
N ARG A 343 19.73 19.16 -22.82
CA ARG A 343 21.17 19.01 -23.04
C ARG A 343 21.69 17.81 -22.26
N PRO A 344 22.78 17.14 -22.70
CA PRO A 344 23.39 16.06 -21.94
C PRO A 344 23.74 16.47 -20.51
N ARG A 345 23.46 15.59 -19.54
CA ARG A 345 23.85 15.81 -18.15
C ARG A 345 25.36 15.80 -18.04
N THR A 346 25.92 16.87 -17.49
CA THR A 346 27.36 17.06 -17.31
C THR A 346 27.58 17.84 -16.02
N ASN A 347 28.71 17.60 -15.33
CA ASN A 347 29.11 18.41 -14.18
C ASN A 347 29.29 19.86 -14.64
N SER A 348 28.43 20.74 -14.17
CA SER A 348 28.20 22.05 -14.79
C SER A 348 27.88 23.11 -13.75
N LYS A 349 28.70 24.18 -13.74
CA LYS A 349 28.44 25.45 -13.03
C LYS A 349 27.45 26.33 -13.79
N LYS A 350 26.41 25.73 -14.37
CA LYS A 350 25.29 26.43 -14.98
C LYS A 350 24.04 25.93 -14.29
N SER A 351 23.21 26.84 -13.82
CA SER A 351 21.89 26.55 -13.28
C SER A 351 21.13 25.57 -14.18
N TRP A 352 20.62 24.51 -13.56
CA TRP A 352 19.83 23.47 -14.24
C TRP A 352 18.66 24.05 -15.04
N LYS A 353 18.10 25.20 -14.60
CA LYS A 353 17.00 25.95 -15.25
C LYS A 353 17.33 26.39 -16.68
N THR A 354 18.61 26.34 -17.09
CA THR A 354 19.09 26.62 -18.46
C THR A 354 19.36 25.37 -19.30
N MET A 355 19.17 24.18 -18.73
CA MET A 355 19.54 22.88 -19.32
C MET A 355 18.42 21.84 -19.30
N ALA A 356 17.42 22.00 -18.41
CA ALA A 356 16.26 21.14 -18.29
C ALA A 356 15.01 21.96 -17.91
N ARG A 357 13.84 21.30 -17.92
CA ARG A 357 12.59 21.80 -17.32
C ARG A 357 12.00 20.76 -16.35
N PRO A 358 11.11 21.18 -15.42
CA PRO A 358 10.21 20.28 -14.71
C PRO A 358 9.47 19.33 -15.67
N LEU A 359 9.18 18.12 -15.18
CA LEU A 359 8.26 17.20 -15.86
C LEU A 359 6.81 17.69 -15.71
N GLU A 360 5.92 17.20 -16.59
CA GLU A 360 4.48 17.38 -16.38
C GLU A 360 4.07 16.65 -15.09
N TRP A 361 3.10 17.17 -14.33
CA TRP A 361 2.81 16.63 -13.00
C TRP A 361 2.48 15.13 -13.03
N LYS A 362 1.72 14.66 -14.03
CA LYS A 362 1.36 13.24 -14.20
C LYS A 362 2.58 12.36 -14.42
N GLU A 363 3.52 12.83 -15.24
CA GLU A 363 4.78 12.15 -15.53
C GLU A 363 5.65 12.12 -14.25
N PHE A 364 5.77 13.26 -13.54
CA PHE A 364 6.54 13.35 -12.31
C PHE A 364 6.06 12.40 -11.21
N VAL A 365 4.75 12.39 -10.89
CA VAL A 365 4.22 11.60 -9.76
C VAL A 365 4.11 10.11 -10.06
N THR A 366 4.12 9.70 -11.33
CA THR A 366 4.11 8.29 -11.76
C THR A 366 5.48 7.76 -12.15
N GLN A 367 6.50 8.63 -12.27
CA GLN A 367 7.87 8.20 -12.52
C GLN A 367 8.43 7.47 -11.29
N PRO A 368 9.01 6.26 -11.45
CA PRO A 368 9.67 5.57 -10.36
C PRO A 368 10.85 6.37 -9.81
N TRP A 369 10.89 6.52 -8.49
CA TRP A 369 11.95 7.21 -7.75
C TRP A 369 13.15 6.27 -7.56
N ILE A 370 13.82 5.95 -8.67
CA ILE A 370 14.92 4.99 -8.74
C ILE A 370 16.13 5.67 -9.39
N GLY A 371 17.22 5.80 -8.62
CA GLY A 371 18.50 6.25 -9.13
C GLY A 371 19.22 5.17 -9.92
N LYS A 372 19.98 5.59 -10.95
CA LYS A 372 20.87 4.70 -11.68
C LYS A 372 22.16 4.47 -10.89
N ARG A 373 22.52 3.21 -10.70
CA ARG A 373 23.87 2.78 -10.28
C ARG A 373 24.90 3.30 -11.30
N GLY A 374 26.05 3.76 -10.82
CA GLY A 374 27.16 4.18 -11.68
C GLY A 374 28.21 3.07 -11.88
N PRO A 375 29.27 3.34 -12.68
CA PRO A 375 30.30 2.34 -12.98
C PRO A 375 31.09 1.87 -11.75
N THR A 376 31.21 2.67 -10.69
CA THR A 376 31.80 2.26 -9.42
C THR A 376 30.88 1.27 -8.70
N ASP A 377 29.58 1.56 -8.66
CA ASP A 377 28.58 0.66 -8.08
C ASP A 377 28.50 -0.68 -8.82
N GLU A 378 28.63 -0.68 -10.16
CA GLU A 378 28.73 -1.89 -10.99
C GLU A 378 29.96 -2.76 -10.69
N VAL A 379 30.99 -2.21 -10.03
CA VAL A 379 32.14 -2.99 -9.55
C VAL A 379 31.87 -3.54 -8.15
N LEU A 380 31.20 -2.77 -7.29
CA LEU A 380 30.80 -3.21 -5.94
C LEU A 380 29.78 -4.36 -6.00
N SER A 381 28.79 -4.28 -6.88
CA SER A 381 27.72 -5.29 -7.03
C SER A 381 28.20 -6.66 -7.51
N ARG A 382 29.40 -6.75 -8.09
CA ARG A 382 30.00 -8.03 -8.53
C ARG A 382 30.38 -8.96 -7.38
N THR A 383 30.38 -8.48 -6.13
CA THR A 383 30.73 -9.30 -4.96
C THR A 383 29.87 -8.93 -3.75
N ASN A 384 29.33 -9.94 -3.05
CA ASN A 384 28.59 -9.72 -1.81
C ASN A 384 29.41 -9.00 -0.74
N ARG A 385 30.74 -9.23 -0.71
CA ARG A 385 31.66 -8.47 0.17
C ARG A 385 31.74 -6.99 -0.23
N GLY A 386 31.73 -6.68 -1.52
CA GLY A 386 31.71 -5.30 -2.02
C GLY A 386 30.45 -4.57 -1.55
N MET A 387 29.27 -5.17 -1.76
CA MET A 387 27.99 -4.59 -1.33
C MET A 387 27.89 -4.45 0.19
N ASN A 388 28.19 -5.50 0.96
CA ASN A 388 28.06 -5.50 2.42
C ASN A 388 29.05 -4.59 3.15
N ASN A 389 30.23 -4.32 2.56
CA ASN A 389 31.27 -3.50 3.19
C ASN A 389 31.38 -2.08 2.62
N ALA A 390 30.59 -1.73 1.59
CA ALA A 390 30.62 -0.40 1.02
C ALA A 390 29.93 0.61 1.94
N ILE A 391 30.71 1.59 2.38
CA ILE A 391 30.20 2.84 2.96
C ILE A 391 30.09 3.82 1.80
N CYS A 392 28.86 4.16 1.45
CA CYS A 392 28.51 5.08 0.38
C CYS A 392 28.52 6.54 0.87
N MET A 393 28.21 7.47 -0.05
CA MET A 393 27.90 8.87 0.29
C MET A 393 27.00 8.97 1.53
N ASP A 394 27.25 9.98 2.37
CA ASP A 394 26.50 10.25 3.62
C ASP A 394 26.39 9.07 4.61
N SER A 395 27.35 8.12 4.57
CA SER A 395 27.30 6.90 5.39
C SER A 395 26.06 6.04 5.16
N TYR A 396 25.57 6.00 3.92
CA TYR A 396 24.64 4.96 3.48
C TYR A 396 25.35 3.62 3.28
N SER A 397 24.65 2.50 3.41
CA SER A 397 25.13 1.23 2.86
C SER A 397 24.84 1.16 1.36
N PHE A 398 25.44 0.19 0.66
CA PHE A 398 25.14 -0.08 -0.74
C PHE A 398 23.63 -0.25 -1.01
N TYR A 399 22.89 -0.79 -0.05
CA TYR A 399 21.48 -1.14 -0.19
C TYR A 399 20.52 0.05 -0.04
N ASP A 400 20.96 1.15 0.57
CA ASP A 400 20.09 2.25 1.00
C ASP A 400 20.04 3.42 0.01
N ALA A 401 21.08 3.58 -0.83
CA ALA A 401 21.21 4.72 -1.73
C ALA A 401 21.94 4.38 -3.04
N ALA A 402 21.65 5.17 -4.08
CA ALA A 402 22.33 5.14 -5.37
C ALA A 402 22.56 6.56 -5.94
N PRO A 403 23.75 6.86 -6.50
CA PRO A 403 24.92 5.99 -6.57
C PRO A 403 25.59 5.87 -5.19
N CYS A 404 26.46 4.87 -5.02
CA CYS A 404 27.23 4.69 -3.79
C CYS A 404 28.45 5.64 -3.74
N SER A 405 29.04 5.91 -4.91
CA SER A 405 30.29 6.67 -5.08
C SER A 405 30.07 8.13 -5.46
N GLU A 406 30.75 9.07 -4.78
CA GLU A 406 30.79 10.50 -5.16
C GLU A 406 31.27 10.71 -6.62
N LYS A 407 32.14 9.83 -7.13
CA LYS A 407 32.66 9.94 -8.52
C LYS A 407 31.60 9.65 -9.58
N ASP A 408 30.57 8.89 -9.20
CA ASP A 408 29.45 8.54 -10.05
C ASP A 408 28.28 9.54 -9.87
N SER A 409 28.34 10.37 -8.81
CA SER A 409 27.42 11.46 -8.56
C SER A 409 27.70 12.65 -9.49
N LEU A 410 26.69 13.04 -10.26
CA LEU A 410 26.71 14.27 -11.03
C LEU A 410 26.34 15.45 -10.13
N THR A 411 27.07 16.55 -10.18
CA THR A 411 26.72 17.79 -9.47
C THR A 411 26.23 18.84 -10.46
N VAL A 412 25.02 19.37 -10.23
CA VAL A 412 24.44 20.45 -11.05
C VAL A 412 24.01 21.60 -10.16
N GLU A 413 24.41 22.82 -10.53
CA GLU A 413 24.08 24.05 -9.80
C GLU A 413 22.55 24.20 -9.64
N GLY A 414 22.11 24.32 -8.39
CA GLY A 414 20.70 24.37 -7.95
C GLY A 414 20.09 23.01 -7.58
N LEU A 415 20.55 21.89 -8.16
CA LEU A 415 20.03 20.56 -7.81
C LEU A 415 20.88 19.83 -6.75
N GLY A 416 22.14 20.22 -6.59
CA GLY A 416 23.10 19.48 -5.78
C GLY A 416 23.54 18.17 -6.46
N GLU A 417 24.07 17.27 -5.65
CA GLU A 417 24.62 15.96 -6.06
C GLU A 417 23.54 14.94 -6.41
N TYR A 418 23.74 14.18 -7.48
CA TYR A 418 22.84 13.12 -7.92
C TYR A 418 22.79 11.98 -6.89
N LYS A 419 21.64 11.78 -6.25
CA LYS A 419 21.49 10.83 -5.13
C LYS A 419 20.02 10.48 -4.88
N TYR A 420 19.74 9.18 -4.90
CA TYR A 420 18.45 8.58 -4.60
C TYR A 420 18.55 7.66 -3.39
N GLU A 421 17.41 7.48 -2.73
CA GLU A 421 17.24 6.59 -1.59
C GLU A 421 16.38 5.40 -2.02
N TYR A 422 16.65 4.25 -1.42
CA TYR A 422 15.91 3.01 -1.61
C TYR A 422 15.11 2.64 -0.34
N GLN A 423 14.27 1.61 -0.43
CA GLN A 423 13.50 1.10 0.68
C GLN A 423 14.42 0.55 1.79
N GLN A 424 14.08 0.83 3.06
CA GLN A 424 14.87 0.41 4.22
C GLN A 424 14.84 -1.11 4.49
N ASP A 425 14.18 -1.89 3.63
CA ASP A 425 14.13 -3.36 3.68
C ASP A 425 15.40 -4.04 3.10
N ARG A 426 16.40 -3.24 2.68
CA ARG A 426 17.65 -3.65 2.03
C ARG A 426 17.47 -4.42 0.71
N SER A 427 16.32 -4.28 0.05
CA SER A 427 16.04 -4.97 -1.22
C SER A 427 16.63 -4.32 -2.47
N GLU A 428 17.35 -3.20 -2.34
CA GLU A 428 17.75 -2.29 -3.43
C GLU A 428 16.58 -1.74 -4.27
N ARG A 429 15.33 -1.93 -3.83
CA ARG A 429 14.17 -1.38 -4.53
C ARG A 429 14.02 0.09 -4.17
N GLY A 430 14.18 0.96 -5.17
CA GLY A 430 13.69 2.32 -5.09
C GLY A 430 12.15 2.37 -5.03
N PHE A 431 11.59 3.57 -4.95
CA PHE A 431 10.15 3.73 -4.76
C PHE A 431 9.44 3.78 -6.11
N SER A 432 8.23 3.20 -6.21
CA SER A 432 7.44 3.25 -7.45
C SER A 432 6.88 4.65 -7.77
N SER A 433 6.93 5.58 -6.82
CA SER A 433 6.51 6.97 -6.95
C SER A 433 7.16 7.84 -5.87
N ILE A 434 7.17 9.16 -6.08
CA ILE A 434 7.55 10.15 -5.07
C ILE A 434 6.64 10.13 -3.82
N ILE A 435 5.38 9.71 -3.97
CA ILE A 435 4.43 9.55 -2.86
C ILE A 435 4.85 8.41 -1.93
N ASN A 436 5.29 7.28 -2.50
CA ASN A 436 5.74 6.14 -1.72
C ASN A 436 7.07 6.44 -1.00
N LEU A 437 7.96 7.25 -1.60
CA LEU A 437 9.11 7.80 -0.88
C LEU A 437 8.66 8.64 0.33
N ARG A 438 7.75 9.60 0.10
CA ARG A 438 7.27 10.51 1.17
C ARG A 438 6.61 9.75 2.33
N ARG A 439 5.81 8.72 2.03
CA ARG A 439 5.21 7.83 3.02
C ARG A 439 6.27 7.24 3.96
N GLU A 440 7.25 6.54 3.40
CA GLU A 440 8.33 5.94 4.21
C GLU A 440 9.19 7.01 4.91
N LYS A 441 9.35 8.20 4.31
CA LYS A 441 10.04 9.33 4.93
C LYS A 441 9.36 9.82 6.21
N ILE A 442 8.06 10.01 6.16
CA ILE A 442 7.27 10.41 7.34
C ILE A 442 7.37 9.33 8.42
N LEU A 443 7.17 8.05 8.06
CA LEU A 443 7.30 6.94 8.99
C LEU A 443 8.69 6.86 9.64
N ASN A 444 9.76 7.02 8.85
CA ASN A 444 11.12 7.02 9.36
C ASN A 444 11.41 8.25 10.25
N HIS A 445 10.98 9.46 9.87
CA HIS A 445 11.14 10.64 10.71
C HIS A 445 10.38 10.50 12.04
N LEU A 446 9.15 9.96 12.02
CA LEU A 446 8.39 9.67 13.24
C LEU A 446 9.07 8.61 14.12
N SER A 447 9.71 7.59 13.54
CA SER A 447 10.45 6.57 14.30
C SER A 447 11.65 7.11 15.09
N VAL A 448 12.14 8.33 14.78
CA VAL A 448 13.20 8.99 15.55
C VAL A 448 12.74 9.36 16.96
N ALA A 449 11.42 9.43 17.22
CA ALA A 449 10.88 9.54 18.58
C ALA A 449 11.29 8.38 19.49
N ASP A 450 11.53 7.20 18.92
CA ASP A 450 11.85 5.96 19.64
C ASP A 450 13.36 5.73 19.77
N PHE A 451 14.20 6.57 19.14
CA PHE A 451 15.66 6.43 19.20
C PHE A 451 16.17 6.77 20.61
N HIS A 452 17.11 5.98 21.12
CA HIS A 452 17.69 6.06 22.46
C HIS A 452 18.25 7.44 22.84
N GLY A 453 18.75 8.21 21.86
CA GLY A 453 19.24 9.56 22.07
C GLY A 453 18.14 10.64 22.15
N THR A 454 16.91 10.33 21.75
CA THR A 454 15.79 11.28 21.66
C THR A 454 15.03 11.36 22.98
N ARG A 455 15.18 12.49 23.68
CA ARG A 455 14.43 12.82 24.90
C ARG A 455 12.97 13.18 24.62
N ALA A 456 12.75 13.90 23.53
CA ALA A 456 11.45 14.41 23.13
C ALA A 456 11.43 14.63 21.62
N PHE A 457 10.27 14.39 21.00
CA PHE A 457 10.03 14.55 19.57
C PHE A 457 8.89 15.54 19.31
N ILE A 458 9.09 16.47 18.38
CA ILE A 458 8.15 17.55 18.06
C ILE A 458 7.87 17.53 16.56
N SER A 459 6.71 17.02 16.13
CA SER A 459 6.24 17.14 14.75
C SER A 459 5.56 18.48 14.49
N LEU A 460 5.91 19.16 13.39
CA LEU A 460 5.37 20.46 13.00
C LEU A 460 5.02 20.50 11.51
N ARG A 461 3.99 21.28 11.21
CA ARG A 461 3.60 21.64 9.85
C ARG A 461 4.26 22.97 9.47
N PHE A 462 4.82 23.03 8.26
CA PHE A 462 5.48 24.22 7.74
C PHE A 462 4.54 25.43 7.71
N GLU A 463 3.27 25.22 7.36
CA GLU A 463 2.26 26.26 7.19
C GLU A 463 1.83 26.86 8.54
N ASP A 464 1.93 26.11 9.65
CA ASP A 464 1.71 26.68 11.00
C ASP A 464 2.80 27.68 11.36
N MET A 465 4.02 27.51 10.84
CA MET A 465 5.14 28.46 11.00
C MET A 465 5.09 29.61 9.98
N ASP A 466 4.58 29.41 8.77
CA ASP A 466 4.33 30.50 7.80
C ASP A 466 3.28 31.49 8.35
N VAL A 467 2.24 30.98 9.03
CA VAL A 467 1.18 31.81 9.64
C VAL A 467 1.61 32.49 10.95
N ASN A 468 2.29 31.78 11.84
CA ASN A 468 2.56 32.27 13.22
C ASN A 468 4.03 32.66 13.47
N GLY A 469 4.90 32.53 12.45
CA GLY A 469 6.34 32.49 12.65
C GLY A 469 6.77 31.26 13.45
N VAL A 470 8.03 31.24 13.85
CA VAL A 470 8.64 30.15 14.63
C VAL A 470 8.25 30.15 16.12
N LEU A 471 7.31 31.01 16.56
CA LEU A 471 6.94 31.19 17.97
C LEU A 471 6.45 29.90 18.65
N ASP A 472 5.62 29.10 17.97
CA ASP A 472 5.11 27.85 18.54
C ASP A 472 6.21 26.77 18.64
N LEU A 473 7.07 26.65 17.61
CA LEU A 473 8.26 25.80 17.63
C LEU A 473 9.19 26.17 18.80
N VAL A 474 9.52 27.47 18.95
CA VAL A 474 10.37 27.95 20.04
C VAL A 474 9.74 27.64 21.40
N LYS A 475 8.43 27.86 21.59
CA LYS A 475 7.73 27.55 22.84
C LYS A 475 7.78 26.04 23.17
N ARG A 476 7.51 25.16 22.20
CA ARG A 476 7.60 23.70 22.40
C ARG A 476 9.04 23.26 22.70
N LEU A 477 10.04 23.90 22.09
CA LEU A 477 11.45 23.68 22.42
C LEU A 477 11.80 24.16 23.83
N GLU A 478 11.30 25.32 24.29
CA GLU A 478 11.50 25.74 25.70
C GLU A 478 10.91 24.72 26.69
N GLU A 479 9.73 24.18 26.38
CA GLU A 479 9.04 23.18 27.20
C GLU A 479 9.78 21.83 27.21
N ALA A 480 10.25 21.36 26.04
CA ALA A 480 10.96 20.08 25.91
C ALA A 480 12.42 20.11 26.41
N THR A 481 13.10 21.25 26.28
CA THR A 481 14.51 21.42 26.71
C THR A 481 14.66 21.92 28.15
N GLY A 482 13.64 22.60 28.68
CA GLY A 482 13.72 23.36 29.94
C GLY A 482 14.53 24.65 29.83
N LEU A 483 15.05 25.00 28.65
CA LEU A 483 15.81 26.22 28.40
C LEU A 483 14.88 27.37 28.01
N LYS A 484 15.34 28.61 28.23
CA LYS A 484 14.67 29.82 27.73
C LYS A 484 15.38 30.37 26.51
N ALA A 485 14.60 30.66 25.47
CA ALA A 485 15.09 31.22 24.23
C ALA A 485 15.54 32.67 24.44
N ARG A 486 16.66 33.02 23.83
CA ARG A 486 17.26 34.37 23.86
C ARG A 486 16.78 35.26 22.72
N CYS A 487 16.26 34.65 21.66
CA CYS A 487 15.78 35.33 20.46
C CYS A 487 14.36 35.88 20.65
N ASN A 488 13.97 36.82 19.79
CA ASN A 488 12.56 37.17 19.62
C ASN A 488 11.98 36.30 18.50
N ALA A 489 11.10 35.35 18.85
CA ALA A 489 10.59 34.32 17.94
C ALA A 489 9.58 34.84 16.87
N THR A 490 9.50 36.15 16.65
CA THR A 490 8.72 36.79 15.58
C THR A 490 9.46 36.78 14.23
N LEU A 491 10.25 35.74 13.94
CA LEU A 491 10.81 35.55 12.62
C LEU A 491 9.66 35.18 11.68
N SER A 492 9.05 36.19 11.05
CA SER A 492 8.17 35.97 9.91
C SER A 492 9.03 35.34 8.82
N MET A 493 8.71 34.11 8.44
CA MET A 493 9.19 33.60 7.17
C MET A 493 8.65 34.53 6.06
N ALA A 494 9.44 34.74 5.00
CA ALA A 494 8.94 35.44 3.84
C ALA A 494 7.77 34.62 3.31
N PRO A 495 6.56 35.20 3.16
CA PRO A 495 5.34 34.42 2.90
C PRO A 495 5.59 33.54 1.70
N HIS A 496 5.43 32.22 1.88
CA HIS A 496 5.72 31.30 0.78
C HIS A 496 4.89 31.75 -0.43
N PRO A 497 5.49 31.91 -1.63
CA PRO A 497 4.71 32.25 -2.80
C PRO A 497 3.59 31.21 -2.92
N THR A 498 2.35 31.68 -2.78
CA THR A 498 1.17 30.85 -2.94
C THR A 498 1.27 30.24 -4.32
N LEU A 499 1.42 28.91 -4.38
CA LEU A 499 1.46 28.19 -5.65
C LEU A 499 0.22 28.58 -6.46
N GLU A 500 0.40 28.73 -7.77
CA GLU A 500 -0.73 28.93 -8.69
C GLU A 500 -1.78 27.84 -8.43
N GLU A 501 -3.07 28.16 -8.63
CA GLU A 501 -4.18 27.24 -8.35
C GLU A 501 -3.89 25.85 -8.95
N LEU A 502 -3.60 24.89 -8.06
CA LEU A 502 -3.16 23.56 -8.45
C LEU A 502 -4.27 22.89 -9.28
N PRO A 503 -3.95 22.21 -10.42
CA PRO A 503 -4.97 21.62 -11.27
C PRO A 503 -5.91 20.68 -10.51
N ASP A 504 -7.22 20.79 -10.74
CA ASP A 504 -8.24 19.93 -10.11
C ASP A 504 -7.93 18.44 -10.26
N ASP A 505 -7.37 18.03 -11.40
CA ASP A 505 -7.01 16.64 -11.67
C ASP A 505 -5.73 16.21 -10.93
N PHE A 506 -4.80 17.13 -10.62
CA PHE A 506 -3.70 16.90 -9.69
C PHE A 506 -4.22 16.76 -8.26
N ILE A 507 -5.06 17.67 -7.80
CA ILE A 507 -5.66 17.62 -6.46
C ILE A 507 -6.43 16.30 -6.28
N LYS A 508 -7.24 15.89 -7.28
CA LYS A 508 -7.99 14.63 -7.25
C LYS A 508 -7.07 13.40 -7.27
N TRP A 509 -5.95 13.44 -7.99
CA TRP A 509 -4.95 12.37 -8.00
C TRP A 509 -4.25 12.24 -6.66
N MET A 510 -3.70 13.35 -6.13
CA MET A 510 -3.07 13.40 -4.81
C MET A 510 -4.03 12.90 -3.72
N SER A 511 -5.28 13.35 -3.77
CA SER A 511 -6.34 12.92 -2.86
C SER A 511 -6.69 11.42 -2.91
N ARG A 512 -6.24 10.68 -3.93
CA ARG A 512 -6.42 9.22 -4.08
C ARG A 512 -5.15 8.44 -3.72
N PHE A 513 -3.97 8.95 -4.04
CA PHE A 513 -2.72 8.18 -3.96
C PHE A 513 -1.81 8.54 -2.79
N VAL A 514 -2.01 9.70 -2.14
CA VAL A 514 -1.36 10.03 -0.87
C VAL A 514 -1.90 9.12 0.24
N ASP A 515 -1.00 8.58 1.06
CA ASP A 515 -1.34 7.85 2.29
C ASP A 515 -1.80 8.85 3.36
N TRP A 516 -3.08 9.21 3.31
CA TRP A 516 -3.69 10.18 4.24
C TRP A 516 -3.66 9.73 5.70
N GLU A 517 -3.47 8.43 5.96
CA GLU A 517 -3.28 7.95 7.32
C GLU A 517 -1.92 8.40 7.84
N VAL A 518 -0.85 8.16 7.08
CA VAL A 518 0.50 8.62 7.42
C VAL A 518 0.60 10.15 7.48
N GLU A 519 -0.04 10.87 6.55
CA GLU A 519 -0.14 12.34 6.60
C GLU A 519 -0.90 12.84 7.84
N SER A 520 -1.94 12.14 8.28
CA SER A 520 -2.72 12.55 9.47
C SER A 520 -1.90 12.46 10.77
N ARG A 521 -0.92 11.55 10.84
CA ARG A 521 0.02 11.43 11.98
C ARG A 521 0.89 12.68 12.16
N ILE A 522 1.06 13.49 11.11
CA ILE A 522 1.78 14.78 11.11
C ILE A 522 0.83 15.99 10.93
N GLY A 523 -0.49 15.77 11.07
CA GLY A 523 -1.51 16.82 11.08
C GLY A 523 -1.96 17.33 9.70
N TYR A 524 -1.66 16.62 8.61
CA TYR A 524 -2.21 16.92 7.28
C TYR A 524 -3.43 16.08 6.97
N PHE A 525 -4.40 16.70 6.27
CA PHE A 525 -5.67 16.09 5.95
C PHE A 525 -6.04 16.39 4.50
N ARG A 526 -6.78 15.47 3.88
CA ARG A 526 -7.21 15.55 2.49
C ARG A 526 -8.02 16.84 2.22
N ARG A 527 -7.62 17.65 1.23
CA ARG A 527 -8.37 18.85 0.81
C ARG A 527 -9.80 18.44 0.40
N GLY A 528 -10.80 19.01 1.06
CA GLY A 528 -12.23 18.70 0.83
C GLY A 528 -12.71 17.34 1.37
N GLY A 529 -11.89 16.62 2.14
CA GLY A 529 -12.33 15.40 2.85
C GLY A 529 -13.21 15.73 4.06
N VAL A 530 -14.14 14.83 4.40
CA VAL A 530 -14.99 14.94 5.61
C VAL A 530 -14.15 14.87 6.89
N ASP A 531 -12.98 14.21 6.80
CA ASP A 531 -12.05 13.99 7.91
C ASP A 531 -11.09 15.17 8.16
N ALA A 532 -11.18 16.24 7.38
CA ALA A 532 -10.50 17.50 7.73
C ALA A 532 -11.11 18.03 9.04
N PRO A 533 -10.33 18.19 10.13
CA PRO A 533 -10.87 18.72 11.38
C PRO A 533 -11.45 20.11 11.10
N GLN A 534 -12.78 20.23 11.21
CA GLN A 534 -13.37 21.56 11.31
C GLN A 534 -12.69 22.24 12.49
N LYS A 535 -12.23 23.48 12.28
CA LYS A 535 -11.16 24.18 13.04
C LYS A 535 -11.50 24.50 14.52
N ASN A 536 -12.49 23.82 15.09
CA ASN A 536 -13.16 24.10 16.35
C ASN A 536 -12.96 23.00 17.41
N MET A 537 -12.06 22.02 17.20
CA MET A 537 -11.95 20.82 18.05
C MET A 537 -10.68 20.71 18.93
N ILE A 538 -9.99 21.83 19.20
CA ILE A 538 -8.92 21.89 20.21
C ILE A 538 -9.51 22.42 21.52
N GLU A 539 -10.28 21.60 22.24
CA GLU A 539 -10.63 21.85 23.66
C GLU A 539 -11.22 20.65 24.43
N ALA A 540 -11.27 19.44 23.84
CA ALA A 540 -12.02 18.30 24.41
C ALA A 540 -11.16 17.07 24.75
N GLU A 541 -10.21 17.21 25.69
CA GLU A 541 -9.60 16.07 26.38
C GLU A 541 -10.07 16.00 27.84
N ASN A 542 -11.07 15.15 28.12
CA ASN A 542 -11.17 14.39 29.38
C ASN A 542 -12.31 13.35 29.38
N HIS A 543 -12.01 12.20 30.01
CA HIS A 543 -12.88 11.14 30.52
C HIS A 543 -13.24 9.90 29.67
N ASN A 544 -13.01 8.75 30.33
CA ASN A 544 -13.40 7.39 29.97
C ASN A 544 -14.93 7.23 29.83
N ALA A 545 -15.43 7.39 28.60
CA ALA A 545 -16.69 6.81 28.17
C ALA A 545 -16.47 6.07 26.85
N THR A 546 -17.14 4.94 26.64
CA THR A 546 -17.23 4.31 25.30
C THR A 546 -17.62 5.38 24.28
N PRO A 547 -16.85 5.57 23.19
CA PRO A 547 -17.04 6.71 22.28
C PRO A 547 -18.37 6.60 21.56
N LYS A 548 -19.39 7.22 22.16
CA LYS A 548 -20.71 7.36 21.56
C LYS A 548 -20.60 8.48 20.53
N MET A 549 -20.17 8.14 19.33
CA MET A 549 -20.02 9.07 18.20
C MET A 549 -21.40 9.49 17.69
N LEU A 550 -22.13 10.24 18.51
CA LEU A 550 -23.33 10.95 18.12
C LEU A 550 -22.88 12.16 17.30
N ILE A 551 -23.16 12.09 16.01
CA ILE A 551 -23.00 13.24 15.11
C ILE A 551 -24.05 14.27 15.54
N GLU A 552 -23.65 15.32 16.26
CA GLU A 552 -24.51 16.44 16.68
C GLU A 552 -24.93 17.37 15.52
N SER A 553 -25.05 16.82 14.31
CA SER A 553 -25.78 17.47 13.22
C SER A 553 -27.25 17.58 13.62
N SER A 554 -27.86 18.74 13.38
CA SER A 554 -29.23 19.08 13.74
C SER A 554 -30.17 17.90 13.48
N MET A 555 -30.72 17.30 14.56
CA MET A 555 -31.38 15.98 14.49
C MET A 555 -32.37 15.91 13.34
N SER A 556 -32.00 15.14 12.30
CA SER A 556 -32.82 14.94 11.11
C SER A 556 -34.21 14.47 11.53
N THR A 557 -35.23 15.24 11.14
CA THR A 557 -36.64 14.95 11.44
C THR A 557 -37.17 13.74 10.67
N LYS A 558 -36.40 13.21 9.70
CA LYS A 558 -36.70 11.94 9.04
C LYS A 558 -36.64 10.81 10.08
N PRO A 559 -37.57 9.84 10.08
CA PRO A 559 -37.46 8.65 10.92
C PRO A 559 -36.28 7.77 10.45
N VAL A 560 -35.80 6.86 11.32
CA VAL A 560 -34.94 5.76 10.86
C VAL A 560 -35.78 4.80 10.04
N GLU A 561 -35.26 4.37 8.89
CA GLU A 561 -35.94 3.46 7.96
C GLU A 561 -35.42 2.02 8.07
N GLN A 562 -34.15 1.84 8.45
CA GLN A 562 -33.51 0.52 8.55
C GLN A 562 -32.37 0.44 9.56
N ILE A 563 -32.13 -0.79 10.05
CA ILE A 563 -30.92 -1.16 10.79
C ILE A 563 -30.05 -2.01 9.85
N ILE A 564 -28.79 -1.62 9.65
CA ILE A 564 -27.85 -2.31 8.77
C ILE A 564 -26.77 -2.95 9.63
N LEU A 565 -26.66 -4.27 9.58
CA LEU A 565 -25.60 -5.01 10.26
C LEU A 565 -24.44 -5.28 9.30
N LEU A 566 -23.30 -4.66 9.60
CA LEU A 566 -22.01 -4.95 9.00
C LEU A 566 -21.17 -5.79 9.95
N GLY A 567 -20.09 -6.38 9.44
CA GLY A 567 -19.13 -7.04 10.30
C GLY A 567 -18.32 -8.09 9.58
N GLU A 568 -17.26 -8.52 10.23
CA GLU A 568 -16.31 -9.44 9.64
C GLU A 568 -16.89 -10.85 9.45
N ARG A 569 -16.18 -11.69 8.68
CA ARG A 569 -16.41 -13.14 8.69
C ARG A 569 -16.27 -13.65 10.11
N HIS A 570 -17.00 -14.70 10.47
CA HIS A 570 -16.90 -15.35 11.79
C HIS A 570 -17.17 -14.47 13.04
N SER A 571 -17.65 -13.22 12.92
CA SER A 571 -17.96 -12.32 14.05
C SER A 571 -19.42 -12.40 14.57
N GLY A 572 -20.12 -13.51 14.29
CA GLY A 572 -21.46 -13.76 14.83
C GLY A 572 -22.59 -12.95 14.18
N THR A 573 -22.32 -12.20 13.10
CA THR A 573 -23.32 -11.32 12.45
C THR A 573 -24.65 -11.98 12.12
N ASN A 574 -24.71 -13.25 11.69
CA ASN A 574 -25.99 -13.93 11.42
C ASN A 574 -26.90 -13.96 12.67
N TRP A 575 -26.32 -14.28 13.84
CA TRP A 575 -27.06 -14.30 15.10
C TRP A 575 -27.58 -12.92 15.48
N ILE A 576 -26.79 -11.87 15.28
CA ILE A 576 -27.21 -10.49 15.57
C ILE A 576 -28.26 -9.99 14.56
N THR A 577 -28.18 -10.36 13.27
CA THR A 577 -29.22 -10.04 12.28
C THR A 577 -30.55 -10.66 12.70
N ASP A 578 -30.59 -11.96 12.99
CA ASP A 578 -31.79 -12.67 13.44
C ASP A 578 -32.36 -12.01 14.70
N HIS A 579 -31.51 -11.76 15.70
CA HIS A 579 -31.95 -11.21 16.98
C HIS A 579 -32.52 -9.78 16.84
N LEU A 580 -31.84 -8.88 16.12
CA LEU A 580 -32.37 -7.53 15.88
C LEU A 580 -33.68 -7.56 15.08
N THR A 581 -33.84 -8.51 14.15
CA THR A 581 -35.08 -8.73 13.39
C THR A 581 -36.23 -9.20 14.28
N GLU A 582 -35.95 -10.06 15.26
CA GLU A 582 -36.92 -10.48 16.28
C GLU A 582 -37.26 -9.33 17.28
N CYS A 583 -36.35 -8.37 17.47
CA CYS A 583 -36.48 -7.27 18.42
C CYS A 583 -37.23 -6.03 17.90
N PHE A 584 -37.02 -5.62 16.65
CA PHE A 584 -37.46 -4.30 16.15
C PHE A 584 -38.40 -4.38 14.94
N ASP A 585 -39.43 -3.53 14.93
CA ASP A 585 -40.43 -3.45 13.85
C ASP A 585 -39.97 -2.56 12.68
N ILE A 586 -38.75 -2.81 12.22
CA ILE A 586 -38.05 -2.01 11.22
C ILE A 586 -37.25 -2.96 10.31
N LYS A 587 -36.94 -2.53 9.08
CA LYS A 587 -36.12 -3.33 8.17
C LYS A 587 -34.73 -3.55 8.77
N VAL A 588 -34.41 -4.78 9.15
CA VAL A 588 -33.04 -5.20 9.50
C VAL A 588 -32.42 -5.88 8.28
N THR A 589 -31.25 -5.43 7.85
CA THR A 589 -30.56 -5.94 6.66
C THR A 589 -29.08 -6.17 6.90
N ASN A 590 -28.47 -7.02 6.09
CA ASN A 590 -27.03 -7.31 6.05
C ASN A 590 -26.37 -6.76 4.78
N GLN A 591 -26.95 -5.71 4.20
CA GLN A 591 -26.47 -5.03 3.00
C GLN A 591 -26.56 -3.51 3.19
N TYR A 592 -25.44 -2.79 2.97
CA TYR A 592 -25.43 -1.34 2.77
C TYR A 592 -25.43 -1.07 1.26
N LYS A 593 -24.24 -1.07 0.63
CA LYS A 593 -24.07 -1.18 -0.82
C LYS A 593 -23.87 -2.63 -1.22
N ARG A 594 -23.05 -3.34 -0.43
CA ARG A 594 -22.63 -4.73 -0.62
C ARG A 594 -23.02 -5.56 0.60
N PHE A 595 -22.92 -6.89 0.49
CA PHE A 595 -23.12 -7.79 1.63
C PHE A 595 -22.17 -7.49 2.79
N LYS A 596 -22.62 -7.67 4.03
CA LYS A 596 -21.99 -7.23 5.29
C LYS A 596 -20.51 -7.54 5.55
N HIS A 597 -19.94 -8.54 4.88
CA HIS A 597 -18.55 -8.96 5.02
C HIS A 597 -17.62 -8.27 3.99
N TRP A 598 -18.21 -7.59 3.02
CA TRP A 598 -17.56 -6.92 1.91
C TRP A 598 -17.29 -5.46 2.22
N PHE A 599 -16.29 -4.88 1.55
CA PHE A 599 -15.97 -3.47 1.67
C PHE A 599 -17.16 -2.61 1.23
N GLN A 600 -17.51 -1.61 2.04
CA GLN A 600 -18.66 -0.74 1.81
C GLN A 600 -18.23 0.57 1.17
N GLU A 601 -19.13 1.14 0.39
CA GLU A 601 -19.05 2.47 -0.19
C GLU A 601 -20.39 3.18 0.00
N GLU A 602 -20.38 4.50 -0.07
CA GLU A 602 -21.62 5.27 -0.02
C GLU A 602 -22.50 4.99 -1.26
N ASP A 603 -23.77 4.68 -1.01
CA ASP A 603 -24.79 4.49 -2.05
C ASP A 603 -26.13 5.04 -1.56
N LEU A 604 -26.37 6.32 -1.83
CA LEU A 604 -27.61 7.01 -1.45
C LEU A 604 -28.84 6.51 -2.22
N THR A 605 -28.69 5.67 -3.24
CA THR A 605 -29.82 5.03 -3.92
C THR A 605 -30.37 3.85 -3.11
N LYS A 606 -29.52 3.18 -2.31
CA LYS A 606 -29.88 2.06 -1.43
C LYS A 606 -30.10 2.48 0.02
N VAL A 607 -29.37 3.49 0.49
CA VAL A 607 -29.43 3.99 1.87
C VAL A 607 -29.61 5.52 1.85
N PRO A 608 -30.86 6.02 1.92
CA PRO A 608 -31.14 7.45 1.93
C PRO A 608 -30.43 8.20 3.06
N GLU A 609 -30.19 9.49 2.87
CA GLU A 609 -29.47 10.34 3.82
C GLU A 609 -30.14 10.37 5.22
N ASN A 610 -29.34 10.09 6.25
CA ASN A 610 -29.70 9.96 7.67
C ASN A 610 -30.82 8.93 7.97
N SER A 611 -30.95 7.88 7.14
CA SER A 611 -32.01 6.86 7.25
C SER A 611 -31.63 5.60 8.03
N ALA A 612 -30.33 5.29 8.19
CA ALA A 612 -29.89 3.99 8.71
C ALA A 612 -29.18 4.08 10.07
N VAL A 613 -29.44 3.10 10.94
CA VAL A 613 -28.59 2.80 12.11
C VAL A 613 -27.66 1.65 11.72
N ILE A 614 -26.35 1.89 11.81
CA ILE A 614 -25.33 0.92 11.44
C ILE A 614 -24.80 0.23 12.70
N VAL A 615 -24.75 -1.09 12.68
CA VAL A 615 -24.12 -1.91 13.73
C VAL A 615 -22.98 -2.67 13.08
N ALA A 616 -21.76 -2.53 13.59
CA ALA A 616 -20.56 -3.16 13.04
C ALA A 616 -19.99 -4.19 14.02
N MET A 617 -19.98 -5.46 13.63
CA MET A 617 -19.55 -6.58 14.47
C MET A 617 -18.12 -7.02 14.15
N PHE A 618 -17.23 -6.85 15.12
CA PHE A 618 -15.84 -7.27 15.07
C PHE A 618 -15.57 -8.42 16.02
N ARG A 619 -14.55 -9.25 15.75
CA ARG A 619 -14.13 -10.35 16.64
C ARG A 619 -12.67 -10.20 17.04
N ASP A 620 -12.29 -10.74 18.20
CA ASP A 620 -10.89 -10.78 18.65
C ASP A 620 -9.95 -11.27 17.52
N PRO A 621 -8.85 -10.56 17.23
CA PRO A 621 -8.04 -10.80 16.02
C PRO A 621 -7.42 -12.20 15.97
N TYR A 622 -6.98 -12.75 17.10
CA TYR A 622 -6.40 -14.10 17.18
C TYR A 622 -7.47 -15.16 16.87
N ASN A 623 -8.63 -15.04 17.51
CA ASN A 623 -9.78 -15.92 17.35
C ASN A 623 -10.35 -15.81 15.93
N TRP A 624 -10.30 -14.62 15.32
CA TRP A 624 -10.76 -14.36 13.97
C TRP A 624 -9.82 -14.96 12.91
N VAL A 625 -8.50 -14.71 13.01
CA VAL A 625 -7.51 -15.30 12.09
C VAL A 625 -7.54 -16.82 12.17
N GLU A 626 -7.62 -17.40 13.38
CA GLU A 626 -7.76 -18.85 13.55
C GLU A 626 -9.10 -19.37 12.98
N ALA A 627 -10.20 -18.64 13.11
CA ALA A 627 -11.47 -19.03 12.48
C ALA A 627 -11.41 -18.97 10.94
N MET A 628 -10.79 -17.93 10.38
CA MET A 628 -10.53 -17.82 8.94
C MET A 628 -9.62 -18.95 8.45
N ARG A 629 -8.58 -19.33 9.19
CA ARG A 629 -7.73 -20.49 8.85
C ARG A 629 -8.48 -21.82 8.92
N VAL A 630 -9.41 -21.95 9.87
CA VAL A 630 -10.15 -23.18 10.12
C VAL A 630 -11.25 -23.40 9.09
N GLU A 631 -11.95 -22.33 8.67
CA GLU A 631 -12.95 -22.31 7.57
C GLU A 631 -12.82 -20.99 6.74
N PRO A 632 -11.96 -20.96 5.69
CA PRO A 632 -11.67 -19.75 4.90
C PRO A 632 -12.77 -19.48 3.87
N HIS A 633 -13.92 -18.95 4.32
CA HIS A 633 -15.05 -18.63 3.45
C HIS A 633 -14.64 -17.69 2.30
N HIS A 634 -14.92 -18.14 1.07
CA HIS A 634 -14.52 -17.59 -0.25
C HIS A 634 -13.03 -17.55 -0.60
N ALA A 635 -12.13 -17.81 0.35
CA ALA A 635 -10.69 -17.78 0.12
C ALA A 635 -10.11 -19.18 -0.15
N HIS A 636 -10.52 -19.78 -1.27
CA HIS A 636 -10.23 -21.20 -1.55
C HIS A 636 -8.74 -21.49 -1.76
N ASP A 637 -7.93 -20.50 -2.15
CA ASP A 637 -6.48 -20.66 -2.35
C ASP A 637 -5.73 -20.73 -1.00
N HIS A 638 -6.37 -20.41 0.14
CA HIS A 638 -5.83 -20.57 1.50
C HIS A 638 -6.09 -21.99 2.08
N LEU A 639 -6.16 -23.00 1.20
CA LEU A 639 -6.30 -24.41 1.53
C LEU A 639 -5.37 -25.23 0.64
N ARG A 640 -4.81 -26.32 1.20
CA ARG A 640 -4.01 -27.27 0.41
C ARG A 640 -4.91 -28.37 -0.14
N TRP A 641 -5.26 -28.25 -1.41
CA TRP A 641 -6.10 -29.17 -2.16
C TRP A 641 -5.39 -30.51 -2.41
N TYR A 642 -6.11 -31.62 -2.24
CA TYR A 642 -5.62 -32.98 -2.51
C TYR A 642 -5.88 -33.44 -3.95
N ARG A 643 -6.82 -32.78 -4.63
CA ARG A 643 -7.33 -33.12 -5.96
C ARG A 643 -7.67 -31.82 -6.70
N ASP A 644 -7.79 -31.93 -8.01
CA ASP A 644 -8.33 -30.88 -8.86
C ASP A 644 -9.77 -30.49 -8.44
N ARG A 645 -10.15 -29.22 -8.62
CA ARG A 645 -11.39 -28.60 -8.10
C ARG A 645 -12.62 -28.93 -8.95
N THR A 646 -12.60 -30.00 -9.73
CA THR A 646 -13.61 -30.31 -10.75
C THR A 646 -14.86 -31.02 -10.23
N ASN A 647 -14.86 -31.54 -8.99
CA ASN A 647 -16.01 -32.25 -8.40
C ASN A 647 -16.64 -31.50 -7.22
N LEU A 648 -17.44 -30.47 -7.53
CA LEU A 648 -17.98 -29.49 -6.57
C LEU A 648 -19.09 -30.02 -5.62
N THR A 649 -19.48 -31.28 -5.75
CA THR A 649 -20.57 -31.86 -4.93
C THR A 649 -20.11 -32.36 -3.56
N GLN A 650 -18.79 -32.50 -3.34
CA GLN A 650 -18.23 -32.99 -2.09
C GLN A 650 -17.92 -31.82 -1.14
N SER A 651 -18.06 -32.04 0.17
CA SER A 651 -17.67 -31.04 1.16
C SER A 651 -16.16 -30.78 1.09
N TRP A 652 -15.74 -29.51 1.11
CA TRP A 652 -14.33 -29.11 0.99
C TRP A 652 -13.39 -29.85 1.95
N LYS A 653 -13.88 -30.22 3.14
CA LYS A 653 -13.14 -30.95 4.19
C LYS A 653 -12.68 -32.36 3.76
N THR A 654 -13.22 -32.88 2.66
CA THR A 654 -12.81 -34.16 2.05
C THR A 654 -11.85 -33.98 0.86
N MET A 655 -11.77 -32.76 0.31
CA MET A 655 -11.00 -32.43 -0.91
C MET A 655 -9.75 -31.60 -0.64
N ALA A 656 -9.67 -30.93 0.52
CA ALA A 656 -8.52 -30.12 0.92
C ALA A 656 -8.25 -30.25 2.42
N ARG A 657 -7.03 -29.89 2.82
CA ARG A 657 -6.64 -29.66 4.22
C ARG A 657 -6.37 -28.18 4.49
N ARG A 658 -6.57 -27.80 5.75
CA ARG A 658 -6.08 -26.54 6.30
C ARG A 658 -4.55 -26.50 6.18
N ILE A 659 -4.02 -25.32 5.86
CA ILE A 659 -2.60 -25.02 5.94
C ILE A 659 -2.17 -24.69 7.39
N GLY A 660 -0.86 -24.68 7.63
CA GLY A 660 -0.30 -24.29 8.93
C GLY A 660 -0.64 -22.83 9.25
N TRP A 661 -0.64 -22.43 10.53
CA TRP A 661 -0.96 -21.04 10.87
C TRP A 661 0.05 -20.06 10.26
N LYS A 662 1.34 -20.40 10.28
CA LYS A 662 2.40 -19.55 9.73
C LYS A 662 2.22 -19.36 8.22
N GLU A 663 2.05 -20.46 7.50
CA GLU A 663 1.72 -20.49 6.06
C GLU A 663 0.48 -19.62 5.76
N PHE A 664 -0.60 -19.78 6.53
CA PHE A 664 -1.85 -19.02 6.35
C PHE A 664 -1.69 -17.51 6.54
N VAL A 665 -0.97 -17.06 7.57
CA VAL A 665 -0.81 -15.62 7.86
C VAL A 665 0.24 -14.94 7.00
N THR A 666 1.19 -15.68 6.41
CA THR A 666 2.17 -15.13 5.46
C THR A 666 1.78 -15.32 3.99
N GLN A 667 0.67 -16.03 3.69
CA GLN A 667 0.21 -16.20 2.33
C GLN A 667 -0.46 -14.91 1.83
N PRO A 668 -0.08 -14.38 0.65
CA PRO A 668 -0.75 -13.24 0.06
C PRO A 668 -2.24 -13.49 -0.19
N TRP A 669 -3.07 -12.52 0.18
CA TRP A 669 -4.50 -12.54 -0.05
C TRP A 669 -4.84 -12.09 -1.47
N ILE A 670 -4.38 -12.89 -2.43
CA ILE A 670 -4.54 -12.67 -3.87
C ILE A 670 -5.42 -13.80 -4.43
N GLY A 671 -6.35 -13.45 -5.32
CA GLY A 671 -7.21 -14.41 -6.00
C GLY A 671 -6.77 -14.61 -7.45
N SER A 672 -6.58 -15.87 -7.84
CA SER A 672 -6.50 -16.27 -9.25
C SER A 672 -7.68 -15.69 -10.05
N ARG A 673 -7.41 -14.92 -11.13
CA ARG A 673 -8.43 -14.50 -12.11
C ARG A 673 -8.69 -15.64 -13.09
N GLY A 674 -9.95 -15.79 -13.53
CA GLY A 674 -10.35 -16.84 -14.47
C GLY A 674 -10.37 -16.38 -15.94
N SER A 675 -10.84 -17.25 -16.82
CA SER A 675 -10.86 -17.01 -18.26
C SER A 675 -11.80 -15.89 -18.70
N THR A 676 -12.83 -15.57 -17.91
CA THR A 676 -13.74 -14.46 -18.21
C THR A 676 -13.07 -13.14 -17.87
N ASP A 677 -12.44 -13.06 -16.70
CA ASP A 677 -11.60 -11.93 -16.28
C ASP A 677 -10.45 -11.65 -17.25
N GLU A 678 -9.79 -12.68 -17.77
CA GLU A 678 -8.77 -12.55 -18.82
C GLU A 678 -9.30 -11.92 -20.11
N ASN A 679 -10.56 -12.18 -20.46
CA ASN A 679 -11.17 -11.58 -21.66
C ASN A 679 -11.57 -10.12 -21.41
N ILE A 680 -11.94 -9.77 -20.17
CA ILE A 680 -12.18 -8.39 -19.75
C ILE A 680 -10.88 -7.58 -19.86
N SER A 681 -9.76 -8.07 -19.28
CA SER A 681 -8.49 -7.33 -19.30
C SER A 681 -7.87 -7.20 -20.69
N LYS A 682 -8.13 -8.14 -21.60
CA LYS A 682 -7.72 -8.05 -23.02
C LYS A 682 -8.60 -7.11 -23.86
N THR A 683 -9.77 -6.71 -23.36
CA THR A 683 -10.72 -5.85 -24.09
C THR A 683 -10.54 -4.39 -23.68
N GLN A 684 -10.00 -3.57 -24.59
CA GLN A 684 -9.65 -2.17 -24.31
C GLN A 684 -10.85 -1.37 -23.76
N GLY A 685 -10.68 -0.75 -22.59
CA GLY A 685 -11.71 0.06 -21.91
C GLY A 685 -12.77 -0.73 -21.14
N MET A 686 -12.72 -2.08 -21.15
CA MET A 686 -13.71 -2.89 -20.43
C MET A 686 -13.44 -2.96 -18.92
N THR A 687 -12.18 -2.91 -18.49
CA THR A 687 -11.79 -2.91 -17.07
C THR A 687 -12.34 -1.70 -16.30
N ASP A 688 -12.42 -0.53 -16.95
CA ASP A 688 -12.93 0.72 -16.36
C ASP A 688 -14.46 0.82 -16.33
N SER A 689 -15.16 -0.05 -17.07
CA SER A 689 -16.62 0.04 -17.31
C SER A 689 -17.41 -1.17 -16.85
N VAL A 690 -16.76 -2.29 -16.53
CA VAL A 690 -17.42 -3.49 -16.01
C VAL A 690 -17.78 -3.35 -14.53
N GLU A 691 -19.01 -3.70 -14.19
CA GLU A 691 -19.42 -3.94 -12.81
C GLU A 691 -19.26 -5.44 -12.50
N CYS A 692 -18.42 -5.75 -11.52
CA CYS A 692 -18.13 -7.10 -11.07
C CYS A 692 -19.11 -7.56 -9.98
N MET A 693 -19.06 -8.85 -9.61
CA MET A 693 -19.85 -9.44 -8.51
C MET A 693 -19.88 -8.57 -7.25
N ASP A 694 -21.06 -8.39 -6.65
CA ASP A 694 -21.34 -7.44 -5.55
C ASP A 694 -20.98 -5.97 -5.85
N SER A 695 -21.13 -5.50 -7.08
CA SER A 695 -20.90 -4.10 -7.45
C SER A 695 -19.47 -3.60 -7.21
N TYR A 696 -18.46 -4.44 -7.38
CA TYR A 696 -17.04 -4.04 -7.36
C TYR A 696 -16.59 -3.55 -8.74
N SER A 697 -15.53 -2.73 -8.81
CA SER A 697 -14.82 -2.53 -10.09
C SER A 697 -13.93 -3.73 -10.40
N PHE A 698 -13.43 -3.83 -11.64
CA PHE A 698 -12.43 -4.84 -12.01
C PHE A 698 -11.19 -4.81 -11.09
N TYR A 699 -10.79 -3.62 -10.64
CA TYR A 699 -9.55 -3.41 -9.90
C TYR A 699 -9.64 -3.79 -8.42
N ASP A 700 -10.85 -3.84 -7.85
CA ASP A 700 -11.09 -4.02 -6.42
C ASP A 700 -11.35 -5.47 -5.99
N ALA A 701 -11.59 -6.39 -6.93
CA ALA A 701 -11.92 -7.78 -6.63
C ALA A 701 -11.48 -8.78 -7.70
N ALA A 702 -11.23 -10.03 -7.27
CA ALA A 702 -11.00 -11.16 -8.15
C ALA A 702 -11.76 -12.42 -7.65
N PRO A 703 -12.41 -13.18 -8.55
CA PRO A 703 -12.66 -12.84 -9.95
C PRO A 703 -13.72 -11.73 -10.05
N CYS A 704 -13.80 -11.10 -11.22
CA CYS A 704 -14.83 -10.13 -11.54
C CYS A 704 -16.18 -10.82 -11.85
N SER A 705 -16.15 -11.99 -12.48
CA SER A 705 -17.35 -12.70 -12.96
C SER A 705 -17.81 -13.87 -12.09
N GLU A 706 -19.14 -14.08 -12.01
CA GLU A 706 -19.76 -15.26 -11.36
C GLU A 706 -19.31 -16.59 -12.00
N LYS A 707 -18.98 -16.59 -13.29
CA LYS A 707 -18.56 -17.80 -14.02
C LYS A 707 -17.20 -18.33 -13.58
N ASP A 708 -16.30 -17.41 -13.23
CA ASP A 708 -14.99 -17.72 -12.68
C ASP A 708 -15.05 -17.91 -11.15
N SER A 709 -16.17 -17.53 -10.51
CA SER A 709 -16.45 -17.63 -9.07
C SER A 709 -17.02 -18.99 -8.67
N GLN A 710 -16.15 -19.99 -8.64
CA GLN A 710 -16.53 -21.36 -8.28
C GLN A 710 -17.19 -21.44 -6.89
N PHE A 711 -18.39 -22.02 -6.78
CA PHE A 711 -19.03 -22.31 -5.49
C PHE A 711 -18.58 -23.68 -4.93
N ILE A 712 -18.17 -23.72 -3.67
CA ILE A 712 -17.85 -24.96 -2.96
C ILE A 712 -18.65 -25.07 -1.65
N ASP A 713 -19.33 -26.21 -1.43
CA ASP A 713 -20.10 -26.41 -0.20
C ASP A 713 -19.25 -26.25 1.05
N GLY A 714 -19.72 -25.39 1.97
CA GLY A 714 -19.04 -25.00 3.19
C GLY A 714 -17.99 -23.88 3.05
N LEU A 715 -17.58 -23.49 1.84
CA LEU A 715 -16.73 -22.30 1.60
C LEU A 715 -17.49 -21.15 0.96
N GLY A 716 -18.54 -21.46 0.17
CA GLY A 716 -19.26 -20.51 -0.67
C GLY A 716 -18.55 -20.27 -2.01
N GLU A 717 -18.97 -19.21 -2.69
CA GLU A 717 -18.38 -18.68 -3.94
C GLU A 717 -16.90 -18.34 -3.76
N TYR A 718 -16.12 -18.27 -4.83
CA TYR A 718 -14.69 -18.00 -4.79
C TYR A 718 -14.45 -16.49 -5.01
N LYS A 719 -13.96 -15.78 -4.00
CA LYS A 719 -13.85 -14.31 -4.07
C LYS A 719 -12.83 -13.71 -3.11
N TYR A 720 -12.00 -12.82 -3.67
CA TYR A 720 -10.97 -12.04 -3.04
C TYR A 720 -11.23 -10.54 -3.26
N GLU A 721 -10.80 -9.74 -2.31
CA GLU A 721 -10.88 -8.28 -2.32
C GLU A 721 -9.48 -7.70 -2.30
N TYR A 722 -9.27 -6.66 -3.08
CA TYR A 722 -7.98 -6.02 -3.32
C TYR A 722 -7.91 -4.63 -2.68
N GLN A 723 -6.73 -4.03 -2.71
CA GLN A 723 -6.48 -2.69 -2.21
C GLN A 723 -7.31 -1.66 -3.00
N HIS A 724 -8.08 -0.84 -2.28
CA HIS A 724 -8.93 0.21 -2.83
C HIS A 724 -8.16 1.45 -3.36
N ASP A 725 -6.85 1.32 -3.60
CA ASP A 725 -6.07 2.27 -4.39
C ASP A 725 -6.32 2.09 -5.92
N GLY A 726 -6.90 0.95 -6.31
CA GLY A 726 -7.15 0.54 -7.70
C GLY A 726 -5.88 0.08 -8.42
N SER A 727 -4.91 -0.46 -7.69
CA SER A 727 -3.67 -1.04 -8.23
C SER A 727 -3.77 -2.52 -8.65
N GLU A 728 -4.94 -3.14 -8.49
CA GLU A 728 -5.17 -4.60 -8.54
C GLU A 728 -4.34 -5.43 -7.54
N ARG A 729 -3.64 -4.79 -6.60
CA ARG A 729 -2.85 -5.52 -5.61
C ARG A 729 -3.77 -6.11 -4.55
N GLY A 730 -3.79 -7.43 -4.45
CA GLY A 730 -4.26 -8.08 -3.23
C GLY A 730 -3.38 -7.74 -2.03
N TYR A 731 -3.79 -8.19 -0.86
CA TYR A 731 -3.08 -7.91 0.38
C TYR A 731 -1.88 -8.83 0.55
N SER A 732 -0.79 -8.35 1.18
CA SER A 732 0.37 -9.17 1.52
C SER A 732 0.05 -10.28 2.51
N SER A 733 -1.01 -10.11 3.30
CA SER A 733 -1.51 -11.09 4.26
C SER A 733 -3.00 -10.90 4.58
N ILE A 734 -3.57 -11.86 5.30
CA ILE A 734 -4.92 -11.78 5.88
C ILE A 734 -5.05 -10.71 7.00
N ILE A 735 -3.95 -10.36 7.68
CA ILE A 735 -4.00 -9.30 8.71
C ILE A 735 -4.02 -7.90 8.08
N ASP A 736 -3.36 -7.71 6.94
CA ASP A 736 -3.42 -6.46 6.17
C ASP A 736 -4.83 -6.23 5.58
N LEU A 737 -5.47 -7.30 5.06
CA LEU A 737 -6.88 -7.23 4.66
C LEU A 737 -7.76 -6.83 5.86
N ARG A 738 -7.55 -7.45 7.02
CA ARG A 738 -8.35 -7.17 8.23
C ARG A 738 -8.21 -5.73 8.70
N ARG A 739 -6.98 -5.19 8.69
CA ARG A 739 -6.71 -3.78 8.98
C ARG A 739 -7.59 -2.85 8.13
N GLU A 740 -7.53 -3.01 6.80
CA GLU A 740 -8.36 -2.20 5.90
C GLU A 740 -9.86 -2.45 6.09
N LYS A 741 -10.27 -3.69 6.43
CA LYS A 741 -11.67 -4.01 6.74
C LYS A 741 -12.20 -3.24 7.93
N ILE A 742 -11.39 -3.11 8.98
CA ILE A 742 -11.74 -2.33 10.16
C ILE A 742 -11.87 -0.85 9.78
N LEU A 743 -10.86 -0.29 9.10
CA LEU A 743 -10.87 1.11 8.65
C LEU A 743 -12.09 1.42 7.76
N ASN A 744 -12.37 0.58 6.77
CA ASN A 744 -13.54 0.75 5.90
C ASN A 744 -14.86 0.63 6.66
N HIS A 745 -15.03 -0.37 7.54
CA HIS A 745 -16.25 -0.51 8.32
C HIS A 745 -16.46 0.67 9.28
N LEU A 746 -15.40 1.21 9.89
CA LEU A 746 -15.46 2.43 10.71
C LEU A 746 -15.82 3.67 9.89
N SER A 747 -15.31 3.80 8.66
CA SER A 747 -15.60 4.93 7.77
C SER A 747 -17.09 5.06 7.39
N VAL A 748 -17.85 3.96 7.49
CA VAL A 748 -19.32 3.96 7.29
C VAL A 748 -20.02 4.88 8.30
N ALA A 749 -19.41 5.17 9.46
CA ALA A 749 -19.92 6.17 10.40
C ALA A 749 -20.07 7.57 9.77
N ASN A 750 -19.21 7.92 8.81
CA ASN A 750 -19.17 9.21 8.13
C ASN A 750 -19.98 9.23 6.81
N PHE A 751 -20.60 8.11 6.41
CA PHE A 751 -21.45 8.07 5.21
C PHE A 751 -22.76 8.82 5.48
N ARG A 752 -23.23 9.61 4.52
CA ARG A 752 -24.45 10.43 4.66
C ARG A 752 -25.71 9.59 4.92
N GLY A 753 -25.73 8.32 4.51
CA GLY A 753 -26.83 7.39 4.81
C GLY A 753 -26.92 6.98 6.29
N SER A 754 -25.80 7.07 7.02
CA SER A 754 -25.67 6.67 8.42
C SER A 754 -26.14 7.78 9.36
N ARG A 755 -27.18 7.51 10.15
CA ARG A 755 -27.65 8.38 11.24
C ARG A 755 -26.87 8.14 12.54
N ALA A 756 -26.48 6.89 12.78
CA ALA A 756 -25.66 6.49 13.92
C ALA A 756 -24.90 5.21 13.57
N PHE A 757 -23.75 5.04 14.22
CA PHE A 757 -22.86 3.91 14.03
C PHE A 757 -22.45 3.33 15.39
N PHE A 758 -22.54 2.01 15.53
CA PHE A 758 -22.21 1.30 16.75
C PHE A 758 -21.25 0.12 16.48
N PRO A 759 -19.95 0.28 16.79
CA PRO A 759 -19.01 -0.85 16.79
C PRO A 759 -19.25 -1.72 18.03
N PHE A 760 -19.28 -3.03 17.86
CA PHE A 760 -19.38 -4.00 18.95
C PHE A 760 -18.40 -5.15 18.78
N ARG A 761 -17.76 -5.53 19.88
CA ARG A 761 -16.98 -6.77 19.97
C ARG A 761 -17.93 -7.96 20.15
N PHE A 762 -17.70 -9.02 19.38
CA PHE A 762 -18.48 -10.26 19.47
C PHE A 762 -18.41 -10.87 20.87
N GLU A 763 -17.22 -10.83 21.47
CA GLU A 763 -16.93 -11.28 22.81
C GLU A 763 -17.81 -10.57 23.86
N ASP A 764 -17.97 -9.24 23.79
CA ASP A 764 -18.80 -8.47 24.72
C ASP A 764 -20.28 -8.87 24.66
N LEU A 765 -20.83 -9.01 23.45
CA LEU A 765 -22.23 -9.42 23.29
C LEU A 765 -22.46 -10.88 23.68
N ASN A 766 -21.43 -11.73 23.55
CA ASN A 766 -21.50 -13.12 23.98
C ASN A 766 -21.33 -13.30 25.49
N GLU A 767 -20.54 -12.45 26.17
CA GLU A 767 -20.36 -12.49 27.63
C GLU A 767 -21.48 -11.74 28.37
N ASN A 768 -21.67 -10.46 28.05
CA ASN A 768 -22.57 -9.55 28.75
C ASN A 768 -23.99 -9.52 28.16
N GLY A 769 -24.18 -10.09 26.98
CA GLY A 769 -25.47 -10.14 26.30
C GLY A 769 -25.78 -8.91 25.45
N THR A 770 -26.99 -8.87 24.91
CA THR A 770 -27.40 -7.88 23.90
C THR A 770 -28.06 -6.61 24.46
N GLY A 771 -28.07 -6.43 25.79
CA GLY A 771 -28.77 -5.32 26.44
C GLY A 771 -28.25 -3.93 26.05
N ALA A 772 -26.94 -3.75 25.97
CA ALA A 772 -26.32 -2.49 25.54
C ALA A 772 -26.62 -2.18 24.06
N LEU A 773 -26.54 -3.20 23.19
CA LEU A 773 -26.89 -3.08 21.77
C LEU A 773 -28.36 -2.68 21.58
N ILE A 774 -29.28 -3.39 22.23
CA ILE A 774 -30.72 -3.08 22.15
C ILE A 774 -30.98 -1.65 22.61
N LYS A 775 -30.46 -1.26 23.77
CA LYS A 775 -30.64 0.10 24.30
C LYS A 775 -30.11 1.17 23.34
N ASN A 776 -28.93 1.00 22.77
CA ASN A 776 -28.36 1.95 21.81
C ASN A 776 -29.24 2.09 20.55
N VAL A 777 -29.84 1.00 20.08
CA VAL A 777 -30.79 1.03 18.95
C VAL A 777 -32.11 1.68 19.36
N GLU A 778 -32.67 1.38 20.54
CA GLU A 778 -33.87 2.07 21.04
C GLU A 778 -33.66 3.59 21.16
N ASP A 779 -32.52 4.01 21.75
CA ASP A 779 -32.19 5.42 22.01
C ASP A 779 -32.11 6.25 20.72
N VAL A 780 -31.63 5.67 19.61
CA VAL A 780 -31.50 6.40 18.31
C VAL A 780 -32.72 6.25 17.41
N THR A 781 -33.37 5.08 17.39
CA THR A 781 -34.54 4.85 16.54
C THR A 781 -35.83 5.42 17.14
N GLY A 782 -35.88 5.60 18.46
CA GLY A 782 -37.11 5.90 19.20
C GLY A 782 -38.06 4.70 19.30
N LEU A 783 -37.72 3.55 18.71
CA LEU A 783 -38.50 2.32 18.79
C LEU A 783 -38.24 1.61 20.12
N LYS A 784 -39.22 0.83 20.57
CA LYS A 784 -39.05 -0.09 21.70
C LYS A 784 -38.93 -1.53 21.24
N ALA A 785 -37.97 -2.24 21.82
CA ALA A 785 -37.70 -3.62 21.48
C ALA A 785 -38.86 -4.50 21.98
N LYS A 786 -39.34 -5.38 21.10
CA LYS A 786 -40.36 -6.40 21.40
C LYS A 786 -39.77 -7.63 22.10
N CYS A 787 -38.44 -7.76 22.07
CA CYS A 787 -37.67 -8.86 22.66
C CYS A 787 -37.12 -8.48 24.04
N ASN A 788 -36.73 -9.49 24.81
CA ASN A 788 -35.80 -9.30 25.93
C ASN A 788 -34.36 -9.38 25.44
N ALA A 789 -33.46 -8.65 26.09
CA ALA A 789 -32.02 -8.83 25.91
C ALA A 789 -31.60 -10.28 26.22
N THR A 790 -30.69 -10.82 25.42
CA THR A 790 -30.05 -12.11 25.73
C THR A 790 -29.11 -11.96 26.92
N MET A 791 -29.08 -12.94 27.83
CA MET A 791 -28.31 -12.92 29.09
C MET A 791 -26.84 -13.36 28.93
N GLY A 792 -26.22 -13.04 27.79
CA GLY A 792 -24.99 -13.68 27.33
C GLY A 792 -25.21 -15.16 26.94
N LYS A 793 -24.22 -15.73 26.25
CA LYS A 793 -24.26 -17.04 25.56
C LYS A 793 -25.26 -17.05 24.42
N ALA A 794 -24.78 -16.77 23.20
CA ALA A 794 -25.58 -16.87 21.97
C ALA A 794 -26.38 -18.20 21.93
N PRO A 795 -27.67 -18.20 21.54
CA PRO A 795 -28.56 -19.36 21.73
C PRO A 795 -28.05 -20.67 21.11
N ARG A 796 -27.53 -21.57 21.97
CA ARG A 796 -26.99 -22.90 21.59
C ARG A 796 -27.94 -23.76 20.76
N ARG A 797 -29.26 -23.49 20.77
CA ARG A 797 -30.28 -24.29 20.07
C ARG A 797 -30.38 -24.06 18.55
N ARG A 798 -29.88 -22.94 18.00
CA ARG A 798 -29.70 -22.78 16.53
C ARG A 798 -28.25 -22.97 16.09
N LEU A 799 -27.29 -22.71 16.98
CA LEU A 799 -25.89 -23.13 16.84
C LEU A 799 -25.70 -24.60 17.29
N MET A 800 -26.52 -25.50 16.76
CA MET A 800 -26.47 -26.94 17.09
C MET A 800 -25.13 -27.56 16.68
N GLU A 801 -24.35 -28.01 17.68
CA GLU A 801 -23.23 -28.97 17.65
C GLU A 801 -22.08 -28.84 16.63
N LYS A 802 -22.20 -28.02 15.58
CA LYS A 802 -21.07 -27.24 15.07
C LYS A 802 -20.62 -26.37 16.23
N ARG A 803 -19.73 -26.92 17.06
CA ARG A 803 -18.97 -26.20 18.08
C ARG A 803 -18.54 -24.90 17.41
N LEU A 804 -19.13 -23.77 17.81
CA LEU A 804 -18.51 -22.44 17.68
C LEU A 804 -17.12 -22.69 18.22
N THR A 805 -16.14 -22.78 17.31
CA THR A 805 -15.03 -23.71 17.53
C THR A 805 -14.41 -23.35 18.85
N LYS A 806 -14.42 -24.29 19.80
CA LYS A 806 -13.47 -24.24 20.90
C LYS A 806 -12.14 -24.42 20.20
N HIS A 807 -11.61 -23.30 19.70
CA HIS A 807 -10.31 -23.22 19.10
C HIS A 807 -9.37 -23.84 20.13
N GLY A 808 -8.43 -24.65 19.66
CA GLY A 808 -7.41 -25.17 20.56
C GLY A 808 -6.74 -24.00 21.27
N GLU A 809 -6.13 -24.29 22.42
CA GLU A 809 -5.21 -23.35 23.02
C GLU A 809 -4.23 -22.88 21.94
N LEU A 810 -4.19 -21.56 21.69
CA LEU A 810 -3.40 -20.99 20.62
C LEU A 810 -1.93 -21.12 20.99
N SER A 811 -1.11 -21.65 20.08
CA SER A 811 0.33 -21.80 20.31
C SER A 811 0.96 -20.44 20.64
N LYS A 812 1.87 -20.41 21.62
CA LYS A 812 2.59 -19.19 22.03
C LYS A 812 3.21 -18.46 20.83
N ASP A 813 3.88 -19.18 19.94
CA ASP A 813 4.48 -18.66 18.71
C ASP A 813 3.49 -17.89 17.81
N PHE A 814 2.23 -18.34 17.73
CA PHE A 814 1.17 -17.64 16.99
C PHE A 814 0.74 -16.36 17.70
N ILE A 815 0.64 -16.38 19.04
CA ILE A 815 0.32 -15.18 19.83
C ILE A 815 1.45 -14.16 19.70
N THR A 816 2.71 -14.57 19.86
CA THR A 816 3.90 -13.71 19.67
C THR A 816 3.96 -13.14 18.26
N TRP A 817 3.67 -13.95 17.23
CA TRP A 817 3.60 -13.46 15.85
C TRP A 817 2.48 -12.42 15.66
N MET A 818 1.27 -12.70 16.13
CA MET A 818 0.15 -11.75 16.06
C MET A 818 0.43 -10.46 16.84
N ASN A 819 1.06 -10.54 18.02
CA ASN A 819 1.49 -9.38 18.80
C ASN A 819 2.47 -8.46 18.05
N ARG A 820 3.30 -9.04 17.17
CA ARG A 820 4.32 -8.32 16.41
C ARG A 820 3.79 -7.71 15.10
N PHE A 821 2.91 -8.41 14.38
CA PHE A 821 2.56 -8.05 13.01
C PHE A 821 1.14 -7.46 12.83
N VAL A 822 0.20 -7.70 13.74
CA VAL A 822 -1.13 -7.05 13.67
C VAL A 822 -1.00 -5.55 13.91
N ASP A 823 -1.75 -4.75 13.17
CA ASP A 823 -1.87 -3.31 13.41
C ASP A 823 -2.72 -3.04 14.66
N TRP A 824 -2.03 -2.95 15.81
CA TRP A 824 -2.66 -2.72 17.10
C TRP A 824 -3.23 -1.32 17.27
N GLU A 825 -2.81 -0.35 16.45
CA GLU A 825 -3.44 0.97 16.43
C GLU A 825 -4.87 0.84 15.90
N VAL A 826 -5.05 0.17 14.75
CA VAL A 826 -6.36 -0.07 14.14
C VAL A 826 -7.25 -0.99 15.00
N GLU A 827 -6.69 -2.07 15.57
CA GLU A 827 -7.43 -2.95 16.50
C GLU A 827 -7.89 -2.21 17.78
N SER A 828 -7.11 -1.26 18.28
CA SER A 828 -7.48 -0.48 19.48
C SER A 828 -8.71 0.41 19.24
N ARG A 829 -8.93 0.89 18.01
CA ARG A 829 -10.11 1.70 17.62
C ARG A 829 -11.42 0.92 17.73
N ILE A 830 -11.37 -0.42 17.74
CA ILE A 830 -12.51 -1.32 17.98
C ILE A 830 -12.40 -2.05 19.35
N GLY A 831 -11.50 -1.60 20.21
CA GLY A 831 -11.38 -2.05 21.59
C GLY A 831 -10.64 -3.38 21.80
N TYR A 832 -9.79 -3.83 20.87
CA TYR A 832 -8.89 -4.96 21.10
C TYR A 832 -7.48 -4.49 21.49
N SER A 833 -6.73 -5.36 22.16
CA SER A 833 -5.36 -5.12 22.61
C SER A 833 -4.52 -6.39 22.51
N LYS A 834 -3.19 -6.23 22.55
CA LYS A 834 -2.24 -7.35 22.62
C LYS A 834 -2.56 -8.26 23.80
N ARG A 835 -2.52 -9.58 23.59
CA ARG A 835 -2.52 -10.59 24.64
C ARG A 835 -1.11 -10.71 25.24
N GLY A 836 -1.03 -10.70 26.57
CA GLY A 836 0.19 -11.02 27.32
C GLY A 836 0.40 -12.51 27.52
#